data_AF-A0A976MEP8-F1
#
_entry.id   AF-A0A976MEP8-F1
#
_cell.length_a   1.000
_cell.length_b   1.000
_cell.length_c   1.000
_cell.angle_alpha   90.00
_cell.angle_beta   90.00
_cell.angle_gamma   90.00
#
_symmetry.space_group_name_H-M   'P 1'
#
loop_
_entity.id
_entity.type
_entity.pdbx_description
1 polymer ?
#
loop_
_entity_poly.entity_id
_entity_poly.type
_entity_poly.pdbx_seq_one_letter_code
_entity_poly.pdbx_strand_id
1 'polypeptide(L)'
;MKYIYIFVNPESGGRNAWQFVEPSVEVVQFSRPTPLNVRIYSIFDGESGNKPGFKDLKQLIEDGKPDELVLVVTAGGDGTLTWVVSEVEKHHINPDFLAFGIIPYGTGNDFARAVNWNGYHNFKPFIDNLRPLRCYFNRLLKCSYILHDFWTVLLRVHPDGKFNKINSKTRVKEDIYDGSELKKAMKFMMGNYFSIGTESRVGRGFDRHRTNYSCFNKVRYIIEAFKKNFMGPVYVNKQVDRMVTGENFDKIVFTSESKTDDGNNYPTLTKAISLVAGNIPSFSSGIDPFGTGRRVGLQNLTQDELSELVKAEQRMGDKTMEFYLYRRMQDIGLDILKFGKSKRVHVGGGPWKIYFKNLPPNEKCYFQECSKMPPFDPSKLQVKNKMPAAVQITAEQILRDAVEWQAKEVKTTKQTIADEEELSYYKAQKRKEFEDTLRRQRHHIGTWIKYAVWEANQQEFRRARSVFERALLVDPNNPSLWLRYIETEMKNKNINSARNLFDRVVSLLPRIDQFWFKYAHFEELLGNYAGSRSVYERWMDWNPEDKGWMLYIKFEERCGELERCREIFNRYIENRPSCESFLKLVKFEERYKNISRARSAYVKCIELLDVEFLDEEFFIKFAEFEQRHNNLEGASRVYEQGLKLLEKSKSEELYKKFVSFQKQYKDRESIDELINTKKRNEYEESILENEYNYDVWFNYLRLEESILDDMVKVAPEDKVEGQKLRICELYERAISNIPKDKNRKLWRRYSYLWIYYAIFSELQLSSQDRAVQIYLKALEILPKDFSKFYILLSQLYLRMGNLEKMRKTFGRGIGECKKAKIFENYAEIELKLGNVDRCRIIHSKYVESYPFTPQSWISFIDLELLLNEMGRVRGLCESAIEMDQMNNPELIWNKYLDIEKNVAQNYQNVQKLYQRLLLKTTHPKVFKEYSLYEFENGMHTNGRNVIEKGLEIYKNENSHVERAQLLAYLLQMEKKFGTSKDVENAKKRQAKKVLRKRKLQDQTTVEDIVYVFPDDGTTNKILQNALKWKQTQIKAN
;
A
#
# COMPACT_ATOMS: atom_id res chain seq x y z
N MET A 1 43.59 -22.42 1.50
CA MET A 1 42.97 -21.13 1.12
C MET A 1 41.67 -21.47 0.44
N LYS A 2 40.52 -20.97 0.91
CA LYS A 2 39.21 -21.35 0.35
C LYS A 2 38.88 -20.47 -0.86
N TYR A 3 38.31 -21.06 -1.91
CA TYR A 3 37.91 -20.36 -3.12
C TYR A 3 36.40 -20.08 -3.12
N ILE A 4 36.02 -18.86 -3.49
CA ILE A 4 34.62 -18.45 -3.69
C ILE A 4 34.50 -17.83 -5.07
N TYR A 5 33.61 -18.37 -5.89
CA TYR A 5 33.28 -17.82 -7.21
C TYR A 5 31.99 -17.03 -7.11
N ILE A 6 31.97 -15.79 -7.61
CA ILE A 6 30.78 -14.95 -7.66
C ILE A 6 30.41 -14.70 -9.12
N PHE A 7 29.32 -15.32 -9.56
CA PHE A 7 28.73 -15.06 -10.87
C PHE A 7 27.65 -13.99 -10.73
N VAL A 8 27.89 -12.83 -11.33
CA VAL A 8 27.06 -11.63 -11.19
C VAL A 8 26.19 -11.45 -12.42
N ASN A 9 24.91 -11.14 -12.21
CA ASN A 9 24.03 -10.58 -13.25
C ASN A 9 23.90 -9.05 -13.05
N PRO A 10 24.72 -8.21 -13.69
CA PRO A 10 24.70 -6.76 -13.48
C PRO A 10 23.35 -6.06 -13.65
N GLU A 11 22.42 -6.60 -14.43
CA GLU A 11 21.09 -6.00 -14.64
C GLU A 11 20.10 -6.28 -13.50
N SER A 12 20.38 -7.29 -12.67
CA SER A 12 19.50 -7.74 -11.59
C SER A 12 19.26 -6.68 -10.51
N GLY A 13 18.07 -6.74 -9.91
CA GLY A 13 17.63 -5.79 -8.87
C GLY A 13 17.46 -4.34 -9.34
N GLY A 14 17.29 -4.09 -10.64
CA GLY A 14 17.25 -2.75 -11.21
C GLY A 14 18.64 -2.12 -11.29
N ARG A 15 19.62 -2.89 -11.82
CA ARG A 15 21.06 -2.55 -11.86
C ARG A 15 21.71 -2.33 -10.49
N ASN A 16 21.11 -2.86 -9.42
CA ASN A 16 21.75 -2.89 -8.10
C ASN A 16 22.95 -3.84 -8.08
N ALA A 17 22.87 -4.98 -8.78
CA ALA A 17 23.92 -5.98 -8.85
C ALA A 17 25.18 -5.50 -9.61
N TRP A 18 25.06 -4.46 -10.46
CA TRP A 18 26.19 -3.79 -11.13
C TRP A 18 27.31 -3.39 -10.17
N GLN A 19 26.99 -3.09 -8.91
CA GLN A 19 27.97 -2.72 -7.88
C GLN A 19 29.04 -3.79 -7.62
N PHE A 20 28.81 -5.06 -7.98
CA PHE A 20 29.84 -6.11 -7.91
C PHE A 20 30.92 -5.98 -9.00
N VAL A 21 30.56 -5.42 -10.16
CA VAL A 21 31.41 -5.32 -11.36
C VAL A 21 31.96 -3.88 -11.54
N GLU A 22 31.28 -2.88 -10.95
CA GLU A 22 31.63 -1.46 -11.01
C GLU A 22 33.11 -1.14 -10.68
N PRO A 23 33.79 -1.78 -9.71
CA PRO A 23 35.21 -1.51 -9.45
C PRO A 23 36.19 -2.22 -10.40
N SER A 24 35.72 -3.05 -11.32
CA SER A 24 36.53 -3.90 -12.21
C SER A 24 37.55 -4.79 -11.47
N VAL A 25 37.18 -5.29 -10.28
CA VAL A 25 38.02 -6.19 -9.48
C VAL A 25 37.61 -7.64 -9.72
N GLU A 26 38.43 -8.37 -10.46
CA GLU A 26 38.22 -9.80 -10.75
C GLU A 26 38.58 -10.71 -9.57
N VAL A 27 39.55 -10.31 -8.73
CA VAL A 27 40.07 -11.12 -7.61
C VAL A 27 40.17 -10.28 -6.34
N VAL A 28 39.55 -10.75 -5.25
CA VAL A 28 39.64 -10.17 -3.91
C VAL A 28 40.19 -11.20 -2.93
N GLN A 29 41.34 -10.92 -2.33
CA GLN A 29 41.93 -11.76 -1.29
C GLN A 29 41.61 -11.22 0.10
N PHE A 30 41.15 -12.10 1.01
CA PHE A 30 40.93 -11.77 2.41
C PHE A 30 41.86 -12.60 3.29
N SER A 31 42.51 -11.96 4.27
CA SER A 31 43.38 -12.61 5.25
C SER A 31 42.67 -13.00 6.56
N ARG A 32 41.57 -12.32 6.91
CA ARG A 32 40.71 -12.59 8.07
C ARG A 32 39.23 -12.46 7.68
N PRO A 33 38.29 -13.26 8.23
CA PRO A 33 38.47 -14.22 9.33
C PRO A 33 39.18 -15.53 8.93
N THR A 34 39.15 -15.90 7.65
CA THR A 34 39.89 -17.03 7.07
C THR A 34 40.56 -16.60 5.76
N PRO A 35 41.65 -17.25 5.33
CA PRO A 35 42.30 -16.95 4.06
C PRO A 35 41.42 -17.39 2.88
N LEU A 36 40.79 -16.41 2.23
CA LEU A 36 39.83 -16.57 1.14
C LEU A 36 40.34 -15.92 -0.14
N ASN A 37 40.13 -16.62 -1.26
CA ASN A 37 40.33 -16.09 -2.60
C ASN A 37 38.96 -15.99 -3.28
N VAL A 38 38.49 -14.76 -3.52
CA VAL A 38 37.17 -14.52 -4.10
C VAL A 38 37.34 -14.06 -5.55
N ARG A 39 36.83 -14.83 -6.50
CA ARG A 39 36.84 -14.50 -7.93
C ARG A 39 35.46 -14.01 -8.37
N ILE A 40 35.40 -12.88 -9.07
CA ILE A 40 34.14 -12.21 -9.45
C ILE A 40 34.07 -12.14 -10.97
N TYR A 41 33.03 -12.73 -11.56
CA TYR A 41 32.80 -12.79 -13.00
C TYR A 41 31.40 -12.28 -13.36
N SER A 42 31.26 -11.58 -14.48
CA SER A 42 29.95 -11.21 -15.02
C SER A 42 29.41 -12.36 -15.89
N ILE A 43 28.12 -12.69 -15.76
CA ILE A 43 27.49 -13.72 -16.59
C ILE A 43 27.42 -13.33 -18.07
N PHE A 44 27.63 -12.06 -18.41
CA PHE A 44 27.65 -11.60 -19.80
C PHE A 44 29.00 -11.86 -20.49
N ASP A 45 30.03 -12.24 -19.73
CA ASP A 45 31.39 -12.37 -20.24
C ASP A 45 31.56 -13.70 -20.99
N GLY A 46 31.99 -13.67 -22.25
CA GLY A 46 32.17 -14.84 -23.12
C GLY A 46 30.87 -15.47 -23.66
N GLU A 47 31.01 -16.40 -24.59
CA GLU A 47 29.89 -17.15 -25.19
C GLU A 47 29.43 -18.31 -24.29
N SER A 48 28.17 -18.76 -24.44
CA SER A 48 27.66 -19.87 -23.62
C SER A 48 28.37 -21.18 -23.95
N GLY A 49 28.72 -21.96 -22.92
CA GLY A 49 29.60 -23.13 -23.03
C GLY A 49 31.09 -22.80 -23.16
N ASN A 50 31.46 -21.52 -23.22
CA ASN A 50 32.84 -21.05 -23.44
C ASN A 50 33.21 -19.88 -22.50
N LYS A 51 32.65 -19.85 -21.29
CA LYS A 51 32.72 -18.68 -20.38
C LYS A 51 33.97 -18.70 -19.51
N PRO A 52 34.71 -17.57 -19.38
CA PRO A 52 36.01 -17.55 -18.72
C PRO A 52 35.95 -17.99 -17.25
N GLY A 53 34.99 -17.49 -16.48
CA GLY A 53 34.85 -17.87 -15.06
C GLY A 53 34.45 -19.34 -14.82
N PHE A 54 33.79 -19.99 -15.79
CA PHE A 54 33.47 -21.42 -15.70
C PHE A 54 34.63 -22.30 -16.16
N LYS A 55 35.43 -21.85 -17.13
CA LYS A 55 36.72 -22.50 -17.45
C LYS A 55 37.69 -22.45 -16.27
N ASP A 56 37.82 -21.29 -15.64
CA ASP A 56 38.67 -21.12 -14.47
C ASP A 56 38.18 -21.95 -13.26
N LEU A 57 36.87 -22.05 -13.05
CA LEU A 57 36.28 -22.96 -12.06
C LEU A 57 36.56 -24.44 -12.39
N LYS A 58 36.42 -24.84 -13.66
CA LYS A 58 36.71 -26.19 -14.13
C LYS A 58 38.17 -26.55 -13.91
N GLN A 59 39.08 -25.66 -14.34
CA GLN A 59 40.51 -25.84 -14.19
C GLN A 59 40.93 -25.96 -12.72
N LEU A 60 40.34 -25.16 -11.82
CA LEU A 60 40.56 -25.29 -10.36
C LEU A 60 40.15 -26.66 -9.79
N ILE A 61 39.10 -27.27 -10.34
CA ILE A 61 38.62 -28.60 -9.91
C ILE A 61 39.51 -29.70 -10.50
N GLU A 62 39.93 -29.57 -11.76
CA GLU A 62 40.82 -30.50 -12.47
C GLU A 62 42.27 -30.45 -11.91
N ASP A 63 42.75 -29.28 -11.50
CA ASP A 63 44.08 -29.04 -10.88
C ASP A 63 44.19 -29.63 -9.44
N GLY A 64 43.14 -30.25 -8.91
CA GLY A 64 43.23 -31.24 -7.83
C GLY A 64 43.41 -30.73 -6.39
N LYS A 65 42.54 -29.81 -5.91
CA LYS A 65 42.44 -29.47 -4.46
C LYS A 65 41.03 -29.18 -3.91
N PRO A 66 40.16 -30.18 -3.72
CA PRO A 66 39.08 -30.05 -2.74
C PRO A 66 38.92 -31.26 -1.81
N ASP A 67 39.55 -31.21 -0.63
CA ASP A 67 39.02 -31.86 0.58
C ASP A 67 37.74 -31.13 1.09
N GLU A 68 37.41 -29.97 0.49
CA GLU A 68 36.28 -29.11 0.85
C GLU A 68 35.57 -28.56 -0.41
N LEU A 69 34.24 -28.44 -0.35
CA LEU A 69 33.39 -27.94 -1.44
C LEU A 69 33.76 -26.52 -1.90
N VAL A 70 33.74 -26.28 -3.21
CA VAL A 70 33.95 -24.95 -3.81
C VAL A 70 32.64 -24.16 -3.77
N LEU A 71 32.70 -22.92 -3.24
CA LEU A 71 31.52 -22.09 -3.04
C LEU A 71 31.21 -21.25 -4.29
N VAL A 72 30.07 -21.50 -4.92
CA VAL A 72 29.59 -20.80 -6.12
C VAL A 72 28.40 -19.90 -5.76
N VAL A 73 28.66 -18.61 -5.60
CA VAL A 73 27.68 -17.60 -5.22
C VAL A 73 27.12 -16.91 -6.45
N THR A 74 25.81 -16.78 -6.53
CA THR A 74 25.12 -16.11 -7.64
C THR A 74 24.54 -14.76 -7.18
N ALA A 75 25.00 -13.66 -7.78
CA ALA A 75 24.50 -12.33 -7.48
C ALA A 75 23.43 -11.94 -8.52
N GLY A 76 22.17 -12.27 -8.22
CA GLY A 76 21.04 -12.15 -9.13
C GLY A 76 19.71 -12.58 -8.50
N GLY A 77 18.71 -12.86 -9.33
CA GLY A 77 17.48 -13.55 -8.91
C GLY A 77 17.54 -15.05 -9.21
N ASP A 78 16.49 -15.80 -8.84
CA ASP A 78 16.47 -17.27 -8.93
C ASP A 78 16.74 -17.83 -10.35
N GLY A 79 16.25 -17.15 -11.39
CA GLY A 79 16.54 -17.51 -12.78
C GLY A 79 18.01 -17.33 -13.18
N THR A 80 18.78 -16.49 -12.47
CA THR A 80 20.24 -16.41 -12.61
C THR A 80 20.93 -17.62 -11.99
N LEU A 81 20.47 -18.08 -10.82
CA LEU A 81 20.97 -19.31 -10.21
C LEU A 81 20.71 -20.53 -11.11
N THR A 82 19.49 -20.68 -11.61
CA THR A 82 19.14 -21.79 -12.52
C THR A 82 19.96 -21.73 -13.81
N TRP A 83 20.21 -20.52 -14.34
CA TRP A 83 21.09 -20.35 -15.51
C TRP A 83 22.54 -20.75 -15.21
N VAL A 84 23.10 -20.34 -14.06
CA VAL A 84 24.46 -20.74 -13.64
C VAL A 84 24.57 -22.27 -13.54
N VAL A 85 23.61 -22.95 -12.93
CA VAL A 85 23.58 -24.43 -12.84
C VAL A 85 23.52 -25.07 -14.24
N SER A 86 22.70 -24.55 -15.15
CA SER A 86 22.68 -25.03 -16.55
C SER A 86 23.98 -24.76 -17.32
N GLU A 87 24.78 -23.79 -16.87
CA GLU A 87 26.07 -23.45 -17.46
C GLU A 87 27.20 -24.35 -16.91
N VAL A 88 27.13 -24.72 -15.63
CA VAL A 88 27.98 -25.78 -15.01
C VAL A 88 27.82 -27.10 -15.77
N GLU A 89 26.57 -27.51 -16.05
CA GLU A 89 26.25 -28.72 -16.82
C GLU A 89 26.90 -28.71 -18.22
N LYS A 90 26.79 -27.59 -18.95
CA LYS A 90 27.40 -27.43 -20.30
C LYS A 90 28.93 -27.45 -20.31
N HIS A 91 29.58 -27.01 -19.25
CA HIS A 91 31.04 -27.07 -19.13
C HIS A 91 31.52 -28.46 -18.64
N HIS A 92 30.59 -29.39 -18.37
CA HIS A 92 30.83 -30.72 -17.83
C HIS A 92 31.59 -30.69 -16.49
N ILE A 93 31.25 -29.73 -15.63
CA ILE A 93 31.78 -29.64 -14.27
C ILE A 93 30.91 -30.52 -13.37
N ASN A 94 31.50 -31.43 -12.58
CA ASN A 94 30.73 -32.25 -11.65
C ASN A 94 30.13 -31.36 -10.52
N PRO A 95 28.79 -31.31 -10.35
CA PRO A 95 28.16 -30.53 -9.28
C PRO A 95 28.46 -31.03 -7.86
N ASP A 96 28.89 -32.29 -7.67
CA ASP A 96 29.17 -32.85 -6.34
C ASP A 96 30.26 -32.09 -5.56
N PHE A 97 31.15 -31.39 -6.27
CA PHE A 97 32.21 -30.55 -5.67
C PHE A 97 31.77 -29.09 -5.43
N LEU A 98 30.54 -28.73 -5.78
CA LEU A 98 30.04 -27.35 -5.77
C LEU A 98 28.96 -27.14 -4.71
N ALA A 99 29.10 -26.05 -3.95
CA ALA A 99 28.06 -25.57 -3.04
C ALA A 99 27.52 -24.21 -3.51
N PHE A 100 26.24 -24.13 -3.84
CA PHE A 100 25.62 -22.93 -4.39
C PHE A 100 25.11 -21.97 -3.31
N GLY A 101 25.36 -20.67 -3.50
CA GLY A 101 24.82 -19.58 -2.70
C GLY A 101 24.12 -18.52 -3.57
N ILE A 102 23.33 -17.65 -2.95
CA ILE A 102 22.61 -16.57 -3.66
C ILE A 102 22.65 -15.24 -2.89
N ILE A 103 22.96 -14.17 -3.62
CA ILE A 103 22.81 -12.78 -3.17
C ILE A 103 21.57 -12.23 -3.88
N PRO A 104 20.41 -12.15 -3.20
CA PRO A 104 19.11 -11.96 -3.85
C PRO A 104 18.89 -10.53 -4.39
N TYR A 105 19.23 -10.32 -5.67
CA TYR A 105 18.95 -9.10 -6.42
C TYR A 105 17.75 -9.30 -7.34
N GLY A 106 16.57 -8.87 -6.91
CA GLY A 106 15.36 -9.08 -7.70
C GLY A 106 14.07 -8.75 -6.96
N THR A 107 12.96 -9.26 -7.49
CA THR A 107 11.59 -9.08 -6.92
C THR A 107 10.95 -10.42 -6.59
N GLY A 108 11.07 -11.41 -7.48
CA GLY A 108 10.85 -12.83 -7.21
C GLY A 108 12.18 -13.51 -6.92
N ASN A 109 12.46 -13.74 -5.63
CA ASN A 109 13.65 -14.42 -5.13
C ASN A 109 13.21 -15.58 -4.21
N ASP A 110 12.20 -16.34 -4.64
CA ASP A 110 11.53 -17.38 -3.85
C ASP A 110 12.47 -18.50 -3.42
N PHE A 111 13.50 -18.83 -4.21
CA PHE A 111 14.59 -19.70 -3.78
C PHE A 111 15.33 -19.12 -2.57
N ALA A 112 15.78 -17.86 -2.67
CA ALA A 112 16.45 -17.18 -1.56
C ALA A 112 15.55 -17.00 -0.32
N ARG A 113 14.22 -16.98 -0.49
CA ARG A 113 13.27 -17.02 0.63
C ARG A 113 13.29 -18.39 1.29
N ALA A 114 13.15 -19.45 0.51
CA ALA A 114 13.10 -20.82 0.98
C ALA A 114 14.38 -21.27 1.72
N VAL A 115 15.56 -20.77 1.32
CA VAL A 115 16.84 -21.02 2.01
C VAL A 115 17.23 -19.94 3.06
N ASN A 116 16.37 -18.98 3.39
CA ASN A 116 16.61 -17.91 4.38
C ASN A 116 17.78 -16.93 4.07
N TRP A 117 18.10 -16.71 2.79
CA TRP A 117 19.12 -15.76 2.32
C TRP A 117 18.59 -14.34 2.03
N ASN A 118 17.31 -14.07 2.30
CA ASN A 118 16.62 -12.80 2.03
C ASN A 118 17.23 -11.52 2.66
N GLY A 119 17.98 -11.63 3.76
CA GLY A 119 18.40 -10.49 4.57
C GLY A 119 19.30 -9.45 3.87
N TYR A 120 19.74 -9.72 2.63
CA TYR A 120 20.67 -8.90 1.87
C TYR A 120 19.99 -7.91 0.89
N HIS A 121 18.86 -7.33 1.29
CA HIS A 121 18.19 -6.30 0.51
C HIS A 121 19.06 -5.05 0.33
N ASN A 122 19.27 -4.61 -0.91
CA ASN A 122 20.23 -3.56 -1.28
C ASN A 122 21.67 -3.84 -0.78
N PHE A 123 22.13 -5.09 -0.83
CA PHE A 123 23.54 -5.41 -0.58
C PHE A 123 24.48 -4.52 -1.41
N LYS A 124 25.43 -3.86 -0.76
CA LYS A 124 26.44 -3.01 -1.38
C LYS A 124 27.84 -3.57 -1.07
N PRO A 125 28.48 -4.34 -1.98
CA PRO A 125 29.63 -5.19 -1.64
C PRO A 125 30.86 -4.42 -1.12
N PHE A 126 31.20 -3.29 -1.73
CA PHE A 126 32.49 -2.61 -1.54
C PHE A 126 32.48 -1.43 -0.55
N ILE A 127 31.40 -1.24 0.20
CA ILE A 127 31.29 -0.16 1.20
C ILE A 127 31.99 -0.56 2.51
N ASP A 128 32.39 0.43 3.31
CA ASP A 128 32.99 0.30 4.65
C ASP A 128 34.13 -0.74 4.70
N ASN A 129 35.15 -0.58 3.84
CA ASN A 129 36.33 -1.45 3.74
C ASN A 129 35.96 -2.94 3.57
N LEU A 130 35.03 -3.23 2.65
CA LEU A 130 34.52 -4.57 2.34
C LEU A 130 33.76 -5.24 3.51
N ARG A 131 33.36 -4.51 4.54
CA ARG A 131 32.64 -5.06 5.70
C ARG A 131 31.39 -5.86 5.31
N PRO A 132 30.52 -5.43 4.35
CA PRO A 132 29.37 -6.22 3.93
C PRO A 132 29.75 -7.57 3.31
N LEU A 133 30.78 -7.61 2.46
CA LEU A 133 31.32 -8.86 1.89
C LEU A 133 31.92 -9.75 2.98
N ARG A 134 32.72 -9.21 3.90
CA ARG A 134 33.27 -9.97 5.04
C ARG A 134 32.17 -10.58 5.91
N CYS A 135 31.11 -9.83 6.21
CA CYS A 135 29.95 -10.34 6.93
C CYS A 135 29.22 -11.43 6.14
N TYR A 136 29.03 -11.24 4.82
CA TYR A 136 28.40 -12.24 3.94
C TYR A 136 29.19 -13.55 3.90
N PHE A 137 30.51 -13.51 3.65
CA PHE A 137 31.35 -14.71 3.62
C PHE A 137 31.49 -15.39 4.98
N ASN A 138 31.58 -14.61 6.07
CA ASN A 138 31.60 -15.16 7.43
C ASN A 138 30.27 -15.87 7.78
N ARG A 139 29.13 -15.46 7.21
CA ARG A 139 27.88 -16.22 7.29
C ARG A 139 27.91 -17.44 6.38
N LEU A 140 28.30 -17.29 5.11
CA LEU A 140 28.36 -18.37 4.11
C LEU A 140 29.21 -19.56 4.59
N LEU A 141 30.38 -19.29 5.18
CA LEU A 141 31.29 -20.31 5.72
C LEU A 141 30.78 -20.99 7.01
N LYS A 142 29.70 -20.49 7.61
CA LYS A 142 29.05 -21.06 8.81
C LYS A 142 27.70 -21.70 8.51
N CYS A 143 27.21 -21.63 7.28
CA CYS A 143 25.95 -22.25 6.88
C CYS A 143 26.13 -23.76 6.67
N SER A 144 25.10 -24.53 7.02
CA SER A 144 24.97 -25.93 6.63
C SER A 144 24.59 -26.05 5.15
N TYR A 145 25.14 -27.05 4.46
CA TYR A 145 24.71 -27.42 3.11
C TYR A 145 23.34 -28.10 3.13
N ILE A 146 22.54 -27.88 2.09
CA ILE A 146 21.23 -28.50 1.88
C ILE A 146 21.23 -29.01 0.43
N LEU A 147 20.82 -30.27 0.23
CA LEU A 147 20.66 -30.83 -1.11
C LEU A 147 19.41 -30.23 -1.77
N HIS A 148 19.46 -30.00 -3.08
CA HIS A 148 18.37 -29.41 -3.83
C HIS A 148 18.26 -30.03 -5.22
N ASP A 149 17.07 -30.52 -5.57
CA ASP A 149 16.83 -31.21 -6.84
C ASP A 149 16.54 -30.21 -7.98
N PHE A 150 17.05 -30.51 -9.17
CA PHE A 150 16.71 -29.78 -10.41
C PHE A 150 15.96 -30.69 -11.37
N TRP A 151 14.75 -30.28 -11.74
CA TRP A 151 13.85 -31.11 -12.52
C TRP A 151 13.83 -30.71 -14.00
N THR A 152 13.98 -31.69 -14.90
CA THR A 152 13.74 -31.48 -16.33
C THR A 152 12.25 -31.57 -16.62
N VAL A 153 11.67 -30.47 -17.12
CA VAL A 153 10.29 -30.43 -17.61
C VAL A 153 10.29 -30.39 -19.14
N LEU A 154 9.49 -31.25 -19.76
CA LEU A 154 9.31 -31.34 -21.20
C LEU A 154 7.85 -31.03 -21.57
N LEU A 155 7.61 -29.91 -22.23
CA LEU A 155 6.31 -29.58 -22.81
C LEU A 155 6.30 -29.93 -24.29
N ARG A 156 5.25 -30.63 -24.73
CA ARG A 156 4.94 -30.90 -26.14
C ARG A 156 3.54 -30.35 -26.44
N VAL A 157 3.35 -29.77 -27.62
CA VAL A 157 2.03 -29.35 -28.10
C VAL A 157 1.47 -30.35 -29.12
N HIS A 158 0.14 -30.37 -29.27
CA HIS A 158 -0.53 -31.04 -30.39
C HIS A 158 -0.09 -30.44 -31.75
N PRO A 159 -0.33 -31.12 -32.88
CA PRO A 159 0.09 -30.66 -34.21
C PRO A 159 -0.30 -29.20 -34.52
N ASP A 160 -1.50 -28.75 -34.15
CA ASP A 160 -1.97 -27.38 -34.39
C ASP A 160 -1.54 -26.36 -33.30
N GLY A 161 -0.94 -26.86 -32.22
CA GLY A 161 -0.52 -26.04 -31.10
C GLY A 161 0.77 -25.23 -31.37
N LYS A 162 0.94 -24.16 -30.59
CA LYS A 162 2.12 -23.29 -30.64
C LYS A 162 2.46 -22.66 -29.29
N PHE A 163 3.74 -22.41 -29.06
CA PHE A 163 4.21 -21.73 -27.86
C PHE A 163 4.28 -20.21 -28.01
N ASN A 164 4.17 -19.52 -26.89
CA ASN A 164 4.23 -18.07 -26.82
C ASN A 164 5.09 -17.57 -25.67
N LYS A 165 5.90 -16.54 -25.95
CA LYS A 165 6.69 -15.83 -24.95
C LYS A 165 6.36 -14.33 -24.97
N ILE A 166 6.68 -13.65 -23.88
CA ILE A 166 6.76 -12.19 -23.84
C ILE A 166 8.23 -11.83 -24.00
N ASN A 167 8.53 -11.02 -25.00
CA ASN A 167 9.87 -10.53 -25.24
C ASN A 167 10.22 -9.47 -24.18
N SER A 168 11.39 -9.62 -23.54
CA SER A 168 11.88 -8.72 -22.48
C SER A 168 12.19 -7.31 -23.00
N LYS A 169 12.50 -7.16 -24.30
CA LYS A 169 12.69 -5.89 -25.02
C LYS A 169 11.36 -5.21 -25.30
N THR A 170 10.59 -5.79 -26.20
CA THR A 170 9.40 -5.15 -26.79
C THR A 170 8.19 -5.16 -25.86
N ARG A 171 8.17 -6.05 -24.86
CA ARG A 171 6.99 -6.40 -24.04
C ARG A 171 5.80 -6.91 -24.88
N VAL A 172 6.05 -7.27 -26.14
CA VAL A 172 5.06 -7.84 -27.05
C VAL A 172 5.03 -9.36 -26.90
N LYS A 173 3.89 -9.94 -27.27
CA LYS A 173 3.69 -11.39 -27.38
C LYS A 173 4.30 -11.85 -28.70
N GLU A 174 5.22 -12.80 -28.64
CA GLU A 174 5.82 -13.43 -29.82
C GLU A 174 5.50 -14.94 -29.82
N ASP A 175 5.27 -15.49 -31.01
CA ASP A 175 5.20 -16.94 -31.26
C ASP A 175 6.64 -17.49 -31.32
N ILE A 176 6.89 -18.71 -30.84
CA ILE A 176 8.25 -19.29 -30.83
C ILE A 176 8.45 -20.20 -32.05
N TYR A 177 9.52 -19.93 -32.80
CA TYR A 177 9.93 -20.68 -33.99
C TYR A 177 11.26 -21.42 -33.78
N ASP A 178 11.45 -22.53 -34.49
CA ASP A 178 12.75 -23.13 -34.80
C ASP A 178 13.00 -22.91 -36.29
N GLY A 179 13.93 -22.02 -36.64
CA GLY A 179 14.07 -21.56 -38.03
C GLY A 179 12.77 -20.91 -38.54
N SER A 180 12.18 -21.49 -39.58
CA SER A 180 10.91 -21.06 -40.18
C SER A 180 9.66 -21.72 -39.58
N GLU A 181 9.80 -22.81 -38.82
CA GLU A 181 8.66 -23.60 -38.32
C GLU A 181 8.29 -23.27 -36.86
N LEU A 182 7.03 -23.46 -36.49
CA LEU A 182 6.56 -23.26 -35.11
C LEU A 182 7.06 -24.36 -34.19
N LYS A 183 7.81 -24.00 -33.14
CA LYS A 183 8.45 -24.95 -32.23
C LYS A 183 7.42 -25.84 -31.51
N LYS A 184 7.52 -27.17 -31.66
CA LYS A 184 6.54 -28.15 -31.13
C LYS A 184 6.90 -28.76 -29.76
N ALA A 185 8.15 -28.64 -29.32
CA ALA A 185 8.58 -29.09 -27.99
C ALA A 185 9.51 -28.07 -27.31
N MET A 186 9.39 -27.94 -25.99
CA MET A 186 10.31 -27.16 -25.17
C MET A 186 10.76 -27.95 -23.93
N LYS A 187 12.07 -28.06 -23.77
CA LYS A 187 12.74 -28.57 -22.56
C LYS A 187 13.18 -27.40 -21.68
N PHE A 188 12.99 -27.50 -20.37
CA PHE A 188 13.52 -26.56 -19.39
C PHE A 188 13.88 -27.23 -18.07
N MET A 189 14.81 -26.59 -17.35
CA MET A 189 15.24 -27.00 -16.02
C MET A 189 14.51 -26.12 -15.00
N MET A 190 13.76 -26.76 -14.11
CA MET A 190 13.00 -26.14 -13.04
C MET A 190 13.75 -26.34 -11.72
N GLY A 191 14.04 -25.25 -11.00
CA GLY A 191 14.58 -25.29 -9.64
C GLY A 191 13.55 -25.01 -8.55
N ASN A 192 12.53 -24.19 -8.80
CA ASN A 192 11.65 -23.65 -7.76
C ASN A 192 10.23 -24.23 -7.81
N TYR A 193 9.45 -23.76 -8.79
CA TYR A 193 8.08 -24.18 -9.04
C TYR A 193 7.72 -23.91 -10.50
N PHE A 194 6.71 -24.63 -10.99
CA PHE A 194 5.96 -24.25 -12.17
C PHE A 194 4.46 -24.27 -11.87
N SER A 195 3.69 -23.49 -12.63
CA SER A 195 2.25 -23.39 -12.45
C SER A 195 1.49 -23.54 -13.77
N ILE A 196 0.25 -23.98 -13.64
CA ILE A 196 -0.75 -24.08 -14.70
C ILE A 196 -2.00 -23.30 -14.27
N GLY A 197 -2.61 -22.59 -15.22
CA GLY A 197 -3.93 -21.97 -15.06
C GLY A 197 -3.91 -20.46 -14.85
N THR A 198 -4.75 -19.96 -13.93
CA THR A 198 -5.03 -18.53 -13.78
C THR A 198 -3.83 -17.75 -13.20
N GLU A 199 -3.04 -18.34 -12.29
CA GLU A 199 -1.82 -17.69 -11.77
C GLU A 199 -0.81 -17.43 -12.92
N SER A 200 -0.60 -18.42 -13.77
CA SER A 200 0.25 -18.31 -14.96
C SER A 200 -0.23 -17.24 -15.95
N ARG A 201 -1.54 -17.01 -16.03
CA ARG A 201 -2.17 -15.92 -16.81
C ARG A 201 -1.94 -14.55 -16.17
N VAL A 202 -1.80 -14.47 -14.85
CA VAL A 202 -1.44 -13.25 -14.10
C VAL A 202 0.03 -12.92 -14.25
N GLY A 203 0.96 -13.87 -14.05
CA GLY A 203 2.39 -13.60 -14.24
C GLY A 203 2.73 -13.24 -15.69
N ARG A 204 2.05 -13.85 -16.67
CA ARG A 204 2.09 -13.39 -18.08
C ARG A 204 1.61 -11.95 -18.24
N GLY A 205 0.54 -11.54 -17.56
CA GLY A 205 0.09 -10.15 -17.56
C GLY A 205 1.11 -9.20 -16.93
N PHE A 206 1.73 -9.65 -15.83
CA PHE A 206 2.76 -8.93 -15.09
C PHE A 206 4.02 -8.71 -15.94
N ASP A 207 4.58 -9.72 -16.60
CA ASP A 207 5.82 -9.57 -17.39
C ASP A 207 5.68 -8.60 -18.57
N ARG A 208 4.47 -8.42 -19.10
CA ARG A 208 4.16 -7.38 -20.11
C ARG A 208 4.23 -5.96 -19.54
N HIS A 209 3.80 -5.77 -18.28
CA HIS A 209 3.71 -4.45 -17.64
C HIS A 209 4.74 -4.25 -16.50
N ARG A 210 5.77 -5.10 -16.46
CA ARG A 210 6.82 -5.13 -15.44
C ARG A 210 7.70 -3.89 -15.53
N THR A 211 7.97 -3.30 -14.37
CA THR A 211 8.79 -2.09 -14.22
C THR A 211 10.15 -2.40 -13.58
N ASN A 212 11.04 -1.41 -13.53
CA ASN A 212 12.35 -1.54 -12.88
C ASN A 212 12.28 -1.40 -11.34
N TYR A 213 11.10 -1.13 -10.77
CA TYR A 213 10.93 -0.82 -9.35
C TYR A 213 10.16 -1.90 -8.59
N SER A 214 10.71 -2.35 -7.46
CA SER A 214 10.11 -3.43 -6.64
C SER A 214 8.68 -3.14 -6.17
N CYS A 215 8.43 -1.93 -5.66
CA CYS A 215 7.11 -1.54 -5.14
C CYS A 215 6.05 -1.48 -6.25
N PHE A 216 6.38 -0.84 -7.37
CA PHE A 216 5.48 -0.79 -8.54
C PHE A 216 5.24 -2.17 -9.14
N ASN A 217 6.20 -3.09 -9.07
CA ASN A 217 6.01 -4.47 -9.50
C ASN A 217 5.01 -5.23 -8.64
N LYS A 218 5.03 -5.07 -7.31
CA LYS A 218 3.98 -5.63 -6.43
C LYS A 218 2.58 -5.09 -6.82
N VAL A 219 2.48 -3.77 -7.02
CA VAL A 219 1.22 -3.13 -7.45
C VAL A 219 0.77 -3.63 -8.83
N ARG A 220 1.67 -3.82 -9.79
CA ARG A 220 1.35 -4.38 -11.12
C ARG A 220 0.86 -5.82 -11.05
N TYR A 221 1.44 -6.65 -10.18
CA TYR A 221 0.97 -8.03 -9.97
C TYR A 221 -0.44 -8.03 -9.38
N ILE A 222 -0.73 -7.16 -8.40
CA ILE A 222 -2.09 -6.98 -7.84
C ILE A 222 -3.08 -6.49 -8.91
N ILE A 223 -2.72 -5.50 -9.74
CA ILE A 223 -3.58 -4.99 -10.82
C ILE A 223 -3.89 -6.08 -11.85
N GLU A 224 -2.91 -6.87 -12.29
CA GLU A 224 -3.17 -7.96 -13.24
C GLU A 224 -3.97 -9.09 -12.60
N ALA A 225 -3.73 -9.44 -11.33
CA ALA A 225 -4.55 -10.39 -10.58
C ALA A 225 -6.03 -9.95 -10.50
N PHE A 226 -6.26 -8.68 -10.15
CA PHE A 226 -7.60 -8.09 -10.11
C PHE A 226 -8.24 -8.13 -11.51
N LYS A 227 -7.53 -7.68 -12.55
CA LYS A 227 -7.99 -7.71 -13.95
C LYS A 227 -8.37 -9.11 -14.44
N LYS A 228 -7.65 -10.16 -14.06
CA LYS A 228 -8.02 -11.54 -14.46
C LYS A 228 -9.23 -12.06 -13.68
N ASN A 229 -9.45 -11.59 -12.45
CA ASN A 229 -10.64 -11.97 -11.67
C ASN A 229 -11.95 -11.49 -12.33
N PHE A 230 -11.96 -10.28 -12.91
CA PHE A 230 -13.13 -9.76 -13.65
C PHE A 230 -13.37 -10.44 -15.01
N MET A 231 -12.36 -11.07 -15.61
CA MET A 231 -12.48 -11.74 -16.92
C MET A 231 -12.97 -13.20 -16.85
N GLY A 232 -13.46 -13.64 -15.69
CA GLY A 232 -13.88 -15.02 -15.43
C GLY A 232 -12.71 -15.98 -15.16
N PRO A 233 -12.82 -16.88 -14.17
CA PRO A 233 -11.78 -17.86 -13.87
C PRO A 233 -11.76 -18.98 -14.92
N VAL A 234 -10.57 -19.31 -15.41
CA VAL A 234 -10.33 -20.53 -16.20
C VAL A 234 -9.88 -21.61 -15.23
N TYR A 235 -10.67 -22.68 -15.12
CA TYR A 235 -10.43 -23.75 -14.15
C TYR A 235 -9.53 -24.84 -14.73
N VAL A 236 -8.57 -25.32 -13.93
CA VAL A 236 -7.59 -26.34 -14.35
C VAL A 236 -8.26 -27.68 -14.67
N ASN A 237 -9.34 -28.04 -13.98
CA ASN A 237 -10.10 -29.26 -14.25
C ASN A 237 -10.86 -29.26 -15.60
N LYS A 238 -10.85 -28.15 -16.35
CA LYS A 238 -11.25 -28.11 -17.77
C LYS A 238 -10.08 -28.25 -18.75
N GLN A 239 -8.85 -27.99 -18.29
CA GLN A 239 -7.64 -27.95 -19.11
C GLN A 239 -6.83 -29.24 -19.02
N VAL A 240 -6.72 -29.80 -17.82
CA VAL A 240 -6.03 -31.05 -17.54
C VAL A 240 -7.03 -32.19 -17.55
N ASP A 241 -6.67 -33.27 -18.23
CA ASP A 241 -7.47 -34.49 -18.33
C ASP A 241 -7.19 -35.43 -17.15
N ARG A 242 -5.96 -35.94 -17.09
CA ARG A 242 -5.46 -36.88 -16.07
C ARG A 242 -3.97 -36.72 -15.83
N MET A 243 -3.52 -37.10 -14.64
CA MET A 243 -2.10 -37.20 -14.26
C MET A 243 -1.74 -38.66 -13.96
N VAL A 244 -0.64 -39.14 -14.53
CA VAL A 244 -0.16 -40.52 -14.38
C VAL A 244 1.32 -40.57 -13.99
N THR A 245 1.72 -41.65 -13.32
CA THR A 245 2.97 -41.77 -12.57
C THR A 245 3.50 -43.21 -12.58
N GLY A 246 4.78 -43.37 -12.23
CA GLY A 246 5.52 -44.65 -12.33
C GLY A 246 6.28 -44.78 -13.65
N GLU A 247 7.23 -45.70 -13.73
CA GLU A 247 8.15 -45.84 -14.87
C GLU A 247 7.44 -46.10 -16.21
N ASN A 248 6.39 -46.92 -16.18
CA ASN A 248 5.52 -47.21 -17.33
C ASN A 248 4.33 -46.24 -17.47
N PHE A 249 4.14 -45.32 -16.51
CA PHE A 249 3.00 -44.41 -16.38
C PHE A 249 1.64 -45.08 -16.06
N ASP A 250 1.65 -46.22 -15.37
CA ASP A 250 0.44 -47.02 -15.08
C ASP A 250 -0.43 -46.44 -13.93
N LYS A 251 0.18 -45.76 -12.94
CA LYS A 251 -0.55 -45.29 -11.75
C LYS A 251 -1.20 -43.92 -11.99
N ILE A 252 -2.52 -43.91 -12.15
CA ILE A 252 -3.35 -42.69 -12.22
C ILE A 252 -3.38 -42.01 -10.84
N VAL A 253 -2.96 -40.75 -10.79
CA VAL A 253 -3.00 -39.91 -9.57
C VAL A 253 -4.29 -39.10 -9.47
N PHE A 254 -4.78 -38.59 -10.60
CA PHE A 254 -6.14 -38.05 -10.67
C PHE A 254 -6.70 -38.04 -12.09
N THR A 255 -8.02 -38.05 -12.20
CA THR A 255 -8.79 -37.72 -13.40
C THR A 255 -9.62 -36.45 -13.18
N SER A 256 -10.08 -35.83 -14.27
CA SER A 256 -10.97 -34.66 -14.24
C SER A 256 -12.44 -34.99 -14.51
N GLU A 257 -12.74 -36.23 -14.87
CA GLU A 257 -14.08 -36.72 -15.23
C GLU A 257 -14.54 -37.79 -14.23
N SER A 258 -15.83 -37.77 -13.89
CA SER A 258 -16.42 -38.64 -12.87
C SER A 258 -16.95 -39.98 -13.41
N LYS A 259 -16.77 -40.25 -14.70
CA LYS A 259 -17.08 -41.51 -15.36
C LYS A 259 -15.92 -41.84 -16.29
N THR A 260 -15.11 -42.82 -15.92
CA THR A 260 -14.17 -43.49 -16.82
C THR A 260 -14.84 -44.75 -17.35
N ASP A 261 -14.64 -45.07 -18.64
CA ASP A 261 -15.29 -46.20 -19.30
C ASP A 261 -14.96 -47.57 -18.65
N ASP A 262 -13.84 -47.64 -17.92
CA ASP A 262 -13.36 -48.84 -17.21
C ASP A 262 -14.16 -49.20 -15.93
N GLY A 263 -15.16 -48.40 -15.53
CA GLY A 263 -15.99 -48.65 -14.33
C GLY A 263 -15.32 -48.45 -12.96
N ASN A 264 -13.99 -48.28 -12.90
CA ASN A 264 -13.22 -48.04 -11.67
C ASN A 264 -13.38 -46.60 -11.14
N ASN A 265 -13.43 -46.45 -9.80
CA ASN A 265 -13.47 -45.15 -9.12
C ASN A 265 -12.07 -44.58 -8.89
N TYR A 266 -11.59 -43.73 -9.80
CA TYR A 266 -10.32 -43.01 -9.63
C TYR A 266 -10.45 -41.71 -8.82
N PRO A 267 -9.36 -41.18 -8.21
CA PRO A 267 -9.38 -39.89 -7.54
C PRO A 267 -9.70 -38.75 -8.50
N THR A 268 -10.63 -37.87 -8.15
CA THR A 268 -11.11 -36.78 -9.03
C THR A 268 -10.62 -35.40 -8.60
N LEU A 269 -10.20 -34.59 -9.56
CA LEU A 269 -9.64 -33.26 -9.34
C LEU A 269 -10.71 -32.24 -8.97
N THR A 270 -10.60 -31.60 -7.79
CA THR A 270 -11.57 -30.57 -7.40
C THR A 270 -11.46 -29.30 -8.27
N LYS A 271 -12.60 -28.59 -8.45
CA LYS A 271 -12.66 -27.33 -9.20
C LYS A 271 -11.70 -26.29 -8.62
N ALA A 272 -10.64 -25.99 -9.36
CA ALA A 272 -9.53 -25.13 -8.94
C ALA A 272 -9.04 -24.22 -10.07
N ILE A 273 -8.53 -23.03 -9.73
CA ILE A 273 -8.08 -22.01 -10.71
C ILE A 273 -6.60 -22.11 -11.07
N SER A 274 -5.80 -22.80 -10.26
CA SER A 274 -4.39 -23.02 -10.52
C SER A 274 -3.92 -24.32 -9.87
N LEU A 275 -3.03 -25.01 -10.59
CA LEU A 275 -2.26 -26.17 -10.15
C LEU A 275 -0.79 -25.74 -10.15
N VAL A 276 -0.13 -25.92 -9.01
CA VAL A 276 1.28 -25.58 -8.79
C VAL A 276 2.02 -26.85 -8.47
N ALA A 277 3.18 -27.03 -9.09
CA ALA A 277 4.15 -28.05 -8.77
C ALA A 277 5.34 -27.36 -8.11
N GLY A 278 5.53 -27.59 -6.81
CA GLY A 278 6.58 -27.00 -5.99
C GLY A 278 7.73 -27.98 -5.74
N ASN A 279 8.94 -27.43 -5.68
CA ASN A 279 10.19 -28.11 -5.30
C ASN A 279 10.93 -27.35 -4.18
N ILE A 280 10.29 -26.29 -3.65
CA ILE A 280 10.79 -25.48 -2.54
C ILE A 280 9.65 -25.22 -1.53
N PRO A 281 9.93 -25.14 -0.21
CA PRO A 281 8.95 -24.93 0.86
C PRO A 281 8.25 -23.56 0.85
N SER A 282 8.54 -22.68 -0.11
CA SER A 282 7.88 -21.38 -0.19
C SER A 282 7.59 -20.95 -1.63
N PHE A 283 6.37 -20.49 -1.87
CA PHE A 283 5.83 -20.07 -3.15
C PHE A 283 5.53 -18.55 -3.14
N SER A 284 5.48 -17.93 -4.33
CA SER A 284 5.01 -16.55 -4.58
C SER A 284 5.17 -15.55 -3.42
N SER A 285 6.38 -15.06 -3.20
CA SER A 285 6.76 -14.13 -2.12
C SER A 285 6.93 -14.73 -0.71
N GLY A 286 7.13 -16.04 -0.60
CA GLY A 286 7.47 -16.70 0.68
C GLY A 286 6.27 -17.29 1.42
N ILE A 287 5.17 -17.56 0.69
CA ILE A 287 4.02 -18.32 1.17
C ILE A 287 4.47 -19.77 1.39
N ASP A 288 4.45 -20.24 2.63
CA ASP A 288 4.49 -21.67 2.93
C ASP A 288 3.09 -22.26 2.65
N PRO A 289 2.91 -23.13 1.63
CA PRO A 289 1.60 -23.67 1.29
C PRO A 289 1.02 -24.61 2.34
N PHE A 290 1.86 -25.16 3.25
CA PHE A 290 1.50 -26.28 4.13
C PHE A 290 1.71 -25.98 5.63
N GLY A 291 2.29 -24.83 5.99
CA GLY A 291 2.70 -24.48 7.35
C GLY A 291 1.58 -24.34 8.39
N THR A 292 0.37 -23.92 7.99
CA THR A 292 -0.78 -23.75 8.91
C THR A 292 -1.95 -24.70 8.67
N GLY A 293 -1.91 -25.51 7.61
CA GLY A 293 -2.93 -26.51 7.33
C GLY A 293 -2.63 -27.36 6.10
N ARG A 294 -2.70 -28.68 6.27
CA ARG A 294 -2.49 -29.66 5.19
C ARG A 294 -3.85 -30.18 4.71
N ARG A 295 -4.45 -29.50 3.73
CA ARG A 295 -5.72 -29.90 3.10
C ARG A 295 -5.46 -30.71 1.84
N VAL A 296 -6.38 -31.58 1.45
CA VAL A 296 -6.30 -32.37 0.21
C VAL A 296 -7.25 -31.83 -0.86
N GLY A 297 -6.79 -31.90 -2.12
CA GLY A 297 -7.37 -31.31 -3.33
C GLY A 297 -8.11 -32.28 -4.24
N LEU A 298 -8.16 -33.55 -3.86
CA LEU A 298 -8.83 -34.63 -4.58
C LEU A 298 -10.11 -35.06 -3.86
N GLN A 299 -11.03 -35.63 -4.63
CA GLN A 299 -12.21 -36.38 -4.19
C GLN A 299 -12.02 -37.86 -4.53
N ASN A 300 -12.80 -38.75 -3.93
CA ASN A 300 -12.72 -40.21 -4.14
C ASN A 300 -11.36 -40.83 -3.79
N LEU A 301 -10.71 -40.37 -2.72
CA LEU A 301 -9.53 -41.02 -2.15
C LEU A 301 -9.92 -42.07 -1.11
N THR A 302 -9.09 -43.11 -0.96
CA THR A 302 -9.14 -44.00 0.21
C THR A 302 -8.67 -43.29 1.48
N GLN A 303 -8.97 -43.85 2.66
CA GLN A 303 -8.54 -43.26 3.93
C GLN A 303 -7.01 -43.27 4.09
N ASP A 304 -6.33 -44.29 3.55
CA ASP A 304 -4.88 -44.44 3.63
C ASP A 304 -4.16 -43.39 2.77
N GLU A 305 -4.54 -43.25 1.50
CA GLU A 305 -4.02 -42.22 0.57
C GLU A 305 -4.26 -40.80 1.10
N LEU A 306 -5.45 -40.55 1.68
CA LEU A 306 -5.74 -39.28 2.36
C LEU A 306 -4.77 -39.05 3.52
N SER A 307 -4.46 -40.08 4.30
CA SER A 307 -3.54 -40.00 5.43
C SER A 307 -2.09 -39.77 4.99
N GLU A 308 -1.64 -40.41 3.90
CA GLU A 308 -0.30 -40.21 3.32
C GLU A 308 -0.12 -38.77 2.87
N LEU A 309 -1.06 -38.24 2.07
CA LEU A 309 -1.01 -36.86 1.58
C LEU A 309 -1.03 -35.83 2.72
N VAL A 310 -1.74 -36.08 3.81
CA VAL A 310 -1.74 -35.19 4.99
C VAL A 310 -0.45 -35.32 5.82
N LYS A 311 0.10 -36.53 5.97
CA LYS A 311 1.33 -36.76 6.77
C LYS A 311 2.61 -36.29 6.07
N ALA A 312 2.66 -36.31 4.74
CA ALA A 312 3.84 -35.92 3.96
C ALA A 312 4.39 -34.54 4.36
N GLU A 313 5.71 -34.45 4.54
CA GLU A 313 6.43 -33.20 4.83
C GLU A 313 7.15 -32.74 3.58
N GLN A 314 7.22 -31.43 3.37
CA GLN A 314 7.96 -30.85 2.25
C GLN A 314 9.42 -30.65 2.65
N ARG A 315 10.35 -31.21 1.87
CA ARG A 315 11.80 -31.13 2.10
C ARG A 315 12.51 -30.86 0.78
N MET A 316 13.59 -30.07 0.81
CA MET A 316 14.47 -29.93 -0.36
C MET A 316 15.39 -31.14 -0.46
N GLY A 317 15.67 -31.62 -1.67
CA GLY A 317 16.68 -32.65 -1.90
C GLY A 317 16.22 -34.08 -1.59
N ASP A 318 14.91 -34.32 -1.48
CA ASP A 318 14.33 -35.65 -1.22
C ASP A 318 13.92 -36.40 -2.50
N LYS A 319 14.19 -35.84 -3.68
CA LYS A 319 13.80 -36.36 -5.00
C LYS A 319 12.29 -36.48 -5.21
N THR A 320 11.48 -35.76 -4.42
CA THR A 320 10.03 -35.65 -4.62
C THR A 320 9.62 -34.25 -5.09
N MET A 321 8.37 -34.13 -5.55
CA MET A 321 7.77 -32.84 -5.94
C MET A 321 6.32 -32.78 -5.45
N GLU A 322 5.91 -31.67 -4.86
CA GLU A 322 4.55 -31.50 -4.36
C GLU A 322 3.64 -30.78 -5.36
N PHE A 323 2.53 -31.43 -5.69
CA PHE A 323 1.48 -30.85 -6.51
C PHE A 323 0.35 -30.34 -5.60
N TYR A 324 -0.10 -29.11 -5.79
CA TYR A 324 -1.18 -28.51 -5.01
C TYR A 324 -2.01 -27.48 -5.79
N LEU A 325 -3.22 -27.22 -5.28
CA LEU A 325 -4.27 -26.41 -5.92
C LEU A 325 -4.65 -25.19 -5.09
N TYR A 326 -5.07 -24.14 -5.80
CA TYR A 326 -5.82 -23.02 -5.23
C TYR A 326 -7.22 -22.94 -5.84
N ARG A 327 -8.26 -22.80 -5.00
CA ARG A 327 -9.66 -22.79 -5.45
C ARG A 327 -10.08 -21.42 -6.00
N ARG A 328 -9.56 -20.33 -5.44
CA ARG A 328 -9.80 -18.93 -5.83
C ARG A 328 -8.48 -18.14 -5.82
N MET A 329 -8.41 -17.04 -6.57
CA MET A 329 -7.22 -16.16 -6.55
C MET A 329 -7.03 -15.51 -5.16
N GLN A 330 -8.14 -15.29 -4.45
CA GLN A 330 -8.15 -14.83 -3.06
C GLN A 330 -7.47 -15.81 -2.10
N ASP A 331 -7.50 -17.12 -2.36
CA ASP A 331 -6.88 -18.12 -1.50
C ASP A 331 -5.36 -17.96 -1.47
N ILE A 332 -4.74 -17.65 -2.61
CA ILE A 332 -3.31 -17.31 -2.72
C ILE A 332 -2.99 -16.06 -1.87
N GLY A 333 -3.86 -15.04 -1.92
CA GLY A 333 -3.71 -13.83 -1.12
C GLY A 333 -3.91 -14.05 0.39
N LEU A 334 -4.80 -14.97 0.78
CA LEU A 334 -5.02 -15.36 2.17
C LEU A 334 -3.87 -16.22 2.72
N ASP A 335 -3.16 -16.97 1.86
CA ASP A 335 -2.00 -17.75 2.31
C ASP A 335 -0.74 -16.90 2.51
N ILE A 336 -0.66 -15.69 1.91
CA ILE A 336 0.29 -14.64 2.34
C ILE A 336 0.05 -14.26 3.82
N LEU A 337 -1.21 -14.29 4.27
CA LEU A 337 -1.61 -14.08 5.67
C LEU A 337 -1.63 -15.39 6.49
N LYS A 338 -1.02 -16.46 5.96
CA LYS A 338 -0.88 -17.78 6.59
C LYS A 338 -2.22 -18.50 6.92
N PHE A 339 -3.30 -18.25 6.18
CA PHE A 339 -4.60 -18.90 6.45
C PHE A 339 -4.76 -20.36 5.98
N GLY A 340 -3.75 -20.95 5.33
CA GLY A 340 -3.67 -22.37 4.97
C GLY A 340 -4.84 -22.82 4.10
N LYS A 341 -4.99 -22.25 2.90
CA LYS A 341 -6.06 -22.51 1.92
C LYS A 341 -5.61 -23.40 0.77
N SER A 342 -4.31 -23.53 0.52
CA SER A 342 -3.72 -24.49 -0.42
C SER A 342 -4.26 -25.91 -0.21
N LYS A 343 -4.32 -26.70 -1.27
CA LYS A 343 -4.81 -28.09 -1.24
C LYS A 343 -3.86 -29.03 -1.98
N ARG A 344 -3.19 -29.91 -1.26
CA ARG A 344 -2.28 -30.92 -1.80
C ARG A 344 -3.00 -31.95 -2.67
N VAL A 345 -2.40 -32.32 -3.78
CA VAL A 345 -2.88 -33.30 -4.76
C VAL A 345 -2.00 -34.54 -4.75
N HIS A 346 -0.68 -34.35 -4.81
CA HIS A 346 0.28 -35.46 -4.89
C HIS A 346 1.62 -35.06 -4.29
N VAL A 347 2.34 -36.06 -3.77
CA VAL A 347 3.75 -36.00 -3.36
C VAL A 347 4.35 -37.33 -3.78
N GLY A 348 5.49 -37.30 -4.46
CA GLY A 348 6.18 -38.48 -4.96
C GLY A 348 7.34 -38.11 -5.86
N GLY A 349 8.15 -39.09 -6.25
CA GLY A 349 9.22 -38.94 -7.25
C GLY A 349 8.70 -39.08 -8.69
N GLY A 350 9.47 -38.57 -9.65
CA GLY A 350 9.17 -38.71 -11.08
C GLY A 350 9.59 -40.07 -11.65
N PRO A 351 9.23 -40.38 -12.91
CA PRO A 351 8.60 -39.49 -13.87
C PRO A 351 7.08 -39.34 -13.68
N TRP A 352 6.56 -38.17 -14.06
CA TRP A 352 5.11 -37.89 -14.12
C TRP A 352 4.74 -37.42 -15.51
N LYS A 353 3.49 -37.69 -15.93
CA LYS A 353 2.95 -37.23 -17.20
C LYS A 353 1.55 -36.67 -17.00
N ILE A 354 1.36 -35.42 -17.42
CA ILE A 354 0.09 -34.70 -17.34
C ILE A 354 -0.48 -34.63 -18.76
N TYR A 355 -1.67 -35.20 -18.96
CA TYR A 355 -2.41 -35.09 -20.22
C TYR A 355 -3.36 -33.88 -20.16
N PHE A 356 -3.41 -33.12 -21.24
CA PHE A 356 -4.32 -31.98 -21.40
C PHE A 356 -5.51 -32.37 -22.27
N LYS A 357 -6.66 -31.73 -22.05
CA LYS A 357 -7.84 -31.92 -22.91
C LYS A 357 -7.67 -31.21 -24.24
N ASN A 358 -8.34 -31.72 -25.27
CA ASN A 358 -8.54 -30.99 -26.52
C ASN A 358 -9.40 -29.75 -26.25
N LEU A 359 -8.76 -28.58 -26.18
CA LEU A 359 -9.43 -27.30 -25.95
C LEU A 359 -9.96 -26.70 -27.26
N PRO A 360 -11.13 -26.02 -27.23
CA PRO A 360 -11.60 -25.26 -28.39
C PRO A 360 -10.63 -24.10 -28.70
N PRO A 361 -10.56 -23.59 -29.95
CA PRO A 361 -9.54 -22.62 -30.39
C PRO A 361 -9.42 -21.33 -29.56
N ASN A 362 -10.50 -20.97 -28.87
CA ASN A 362 -10.60 -19.79 -28.01
C ASN A 362 -9.99 -20.00 -26.61
N GLU A 363 -9.92 -21.24 -26.11
CA GLU A 363 -9.34 -21.59 -24.82
C GLU A 363 -7.86 -21.98 -24.96
N LYS A 364 -7.05 -21.62 -23.96
CA LYS A 364 -5.58 -21.76 -24.02
C LYS A 364 -5.03 -22.18 -22.66
N CYS A 365 -4.16 -23.17 -22.65
CA CYS A 365 -3.35 -23.49 -21.49
C CYS A 365 -2.37 -22.34 -21.23
N TYR A 366 -2.33 -21.87 -19.98
CA TYR A 366 -1.32 -20.94 -19.50
C TYR A 366 -0.37 -21.70 -18.59
N PHE A 367 0.92 -21.57 -18.88
CA PHE A 367 2.00 -22.20 -18.14
C PHE A 367 2.99 -21.11 -17.73
N GLN A 368 3.47 -21.15 -16.48
CA GLN A 368 4.50 -20.24 -15.99
C GLN A 368 5.59 -21.02 -15.28
N GLU A 369 6.82 -20.67 -15.64
CA GLU A 369 8.06 -21.17 -15.08
C GLU A 369 8.82 -19.95 -14.52
N CYS A 370 9.12 -19.94 -13.22
CA CYS A 370 9.81 -18.79 -12.61
C CYS A 370 11.34 -18.78 -12.82
N SER A 371 11.90 -19.77 -13.53
CA SER A 371 13.35 -19.92 -13.77
C SER A 371 13.91 -19.24 -15.03
N LYS A 372 13.12 -18.56 -15.89
CA LYS A 372 13.62 -18.04 -17.19
C LYS A 372 13.38 -16.55 -17.51
N MET A 373 14.48 -15.80 -17.60
CA MET A 373 14.59 -14.69 -18.57
C MET A 373 15.14 -15.21 -19.92
N PRO A 374 14.74 -14.65 -21.08
CA PRO A 374 15.52 -14.75 -22.32
C PRO A 374 16.80 -13.89 -22.23
N PRO A 375 17.85 -14.17 -23.03
CA PRO A 375 19.03 -13.32 -23.10
C PRO A 375 18.64 -11.90 -23.58
N PHE A 376 19.14 -10.90 -22.86
CA PHE A 376 19.03 -9.50 -23.22
C PHE A 376 20.42 -8.86 -23.13
N ASP A 377 20.91 -8.45 -24.29
CA ASP A 377 21.92 -7.41 -24.49
C ASP A 377 21.13 -6.15 -24.95
N PRO A 378 21.39 -4.89 -24.51
CA PRO A 378 22.73 -4.37 -24.21
C PRO A 378 22.91 -3.28 -23.11
N SER A 379 24.17 -3.11 -22.71
CA SER A 379 24.85 -1.83 -22.34
C SER A 379 24.19 -0.77 -21.39
N LYS A 380 24.89 -0.50 -20.25
CA LYS A 380 25.11 0.80 -19.51
C LYS A 380 24.18 1.31 -18.35
N LEU A 381 24.70 1.28 -17.09
CA LEU A 381 24.56 2.23 -15.90
C LEU A 381 23.24 2.33 -15.07
N GLN A 382 23.12 2.73 -13.75
CA GLN A 382 23.99 2.82 -12.52
C GLN A 382 23.22 3.21 -11.19
N VAL A 383 23.83 2.99 -9.99
CA VAL A 383 23.81 3.67 -8.62
C VAL A 383 22.52 4.01 -7.76
N LYS A 384 22.63 3.94 -6.39
CA LYS A 384 21.65 4.39 -5.34
C LYS A 384 22.23 4.97 -4.00
N ASN A 385 21.40 5.78 -3.31
CA ASN A 385 21.67 6.78 -2.25
C ASN A 385 22.01 6.30 -0.80
N LYS A 386 22.38 7.26 0.09
CA LYS A 386 22.59 7.19 1.56
C LYS A 386 21.63 8.18 2.27
N MET A 387 20.67 7.71 3.06
CA MET A 387 19.79 8.54 3.92
C MET A 387 19.54 7.83 5.26
N PRO A 388 19.18 8.55 6.34
CA PRO A 388 18.95 7.96 7.67
C PRO A 388 17.88 6.87 7.64
N ALA A 389 18.06 5.84 8.48
CA ALA A 389 17.16 4.70 8.55
C ALA A 389 15.80 5.10 9.17
N ALA A 390 14.72 4.67 8.53
CA ALA A 390 13.36 5.10 8.88
C ALA A 390 12.75 4.42 10.12
N VAL A 391 13.42 3.43 10.71
CA VAL A 391 12.91 2.65 11.87
C VAL A 391 14.00 2.57 12.94
N GLN A 392 13.65 3.05 14.13
CA GLN A 392 14.40 2.87 15.38
C GLN A 392 13.96 1.56 16.03
N ILE A 393 14.91 0.77 16.54
CA ILE A 393 14.64 -0.56 17.12
C ILE A 393 14.02 -0.38 18.50
N THR A 394 12.94 -1.12 18.79
CA THR A 394 12.19 -1.04 20.05
C THR A 394 12.34 -2.31 20.89
N ALA A 395 12.05 -2.21 22.19
CA ALA A 395 12.14 -3.34 23.13
C ALA A 395 11.25 -4.54 22.74
N GLU A 396 10.14 -4.30 22.04
CA GLU A 396 9.23 -5.34 21.53
C GLU A 396 9.95 -6.29 20.55
N GLN A 397 10.81 -5.76 19.67
CA GLN A 397 11.57 -6.59 18.73
C GLN A 397 12.57 -7.50 19.45
N ILE A 398 13.21 -7.00 20.50
CA ILE A 398 14.16 -7.78 21.31
C ILE A 398 13.46 -8.91 22.07
N LEU A 399 12.26 -8.66 22.61
CA LEU A 399 11.46 -9.68 23.28
C LEU A 399 10.95 -10.76 22.32
N ARG A 400 10.58 -10.41 21.07
CA ARG A 400 10.22 -11.40 20.04
C ARG A 400 11.42 -12.30 19.72
N ASP A 401 12.59 -11.71 19.47
CA ASP A 401 13.81 -12.47 19.15
C ASP A 401 14.19 -13.43 20.29
N ALA A 402 14.04 -13.02 21.55
CA ALA A 402 14.31 -13.88 22.71
C ALA A 402 13.40 -15.13 22.80
N VAL A 403 12.12 -15.01 22.41
CA VAL A 403 11.17 -16.15 22.40
C VAL A 403 11.51 -17.17 21.32
N GLU A 404 12.03 -16.73 20.17
CA GLU A 404 12.42 -17.65 19.08
C GLU A 404 13.64 -18.53 19.42
N TRP A 405 14.39 -18.20 20.48
CA TRP A 405 15.63 -18.89 20.87
C TRP A 405 15.43 -19.97 21.96
N GLN A 406 14.22 -20.18 22.47
CA GLN A 406 13.93 -21.23 23.46
C GLN A 406 13.86 -22.64 22.84
N ALA A 407 14.65 -23.57 23.37
CA ALA A 407 14.72 -24.96 22.91
C ALA A 407 13.50 -25.81 23.35
N LYS A 408 13.16 -26.84 22.55
CA LYS A 408 11.97 -27.70 22.76
C LYS A 408 12.31 -29.00 23.52
N GLU A 409 11.38 -29.47 24.33
CA GLU A 409 11.54 -30.67 25.18
C GLU A 409 11.52 -32.02 24.42
N VAL A 410 12.18 -33.03 24.98
CA VAL A 410 12.34 -34.39 24.42
C VAL A 410 11.16 -35.29 24.80
N LYS A 411 10.69 -36.12 23.85
CA LYS A 411 9.59 -37.08 24.07
C LYS A 411 10.10 -38.51 24.28
N THR A 412 9.46 -39.26 25.18
CA THR A 412 9.78 -40.67 25.49
C THR A 412 9.25 -41.64 24.42
N THR A 413 9.85 -42.84 24.35
CA THR A 413 9.42 -43.94 23.48
C THR A 413 8.10 -44.56 23.90
N LYS A 414 7.40 -45.22 22.96
CA LYS A 414 6.15 -45.95 23.23
C LYS A 414 6.46 -47.40 23.62
N GLN A 415 5.84 -47.89 24.69
CA GLN A 415 5.90 -49.27 25.16
C GLN A 415 4.50 -49.90 25.11
N THR A 416 4.43 -51.21 24.87
CA THR A 416 3.21 -52.02 24.91
C THR A 416 3.21 -52.89 26.16
N ILE A 417 2.07 -53.02 26.82
CA ILE A 417 1.89 -53.84 28.03
C ILE A 417 1.32 -55.20 27.59
N ALA A 418 1.96 -56.30 28.01
CA ALA A 418 1.55 -57.67 27.68
C ALA A 418 0.72 -58.31 28.81
N ASP A 419 1.22 -58.29 30.05
CA ASP A 419 0.71 -59.11 31.14
C ASP A 419 0.06 -58.31 32.29
N GLU A 420 -0.71 -58.99 33.15
CA GLU A 420 -1.35 -58.36 34.32
C GLU A 420 -0.32 -57.87 35.35
N GLU A 421 0.82 -58.56 35.50
CA GLU A 421 1.92 -58.09 36.34
C GLU A 421 2.52 -56.79 35.81
N GLU A 422 2.76 -56.67 34.50
CA GLU A 422 3.23 -55.44 33.86
C GLU A 422 2.21 -54.30 33.98
N LEU A 423 0.91 -54.60 33.83
CA LEU A 423 -0.16 -53.63 34.07
C LEU A 423 -0.18 -53.17 35.54
N SER A 424 0.04 -54.07 36.48
CA SER A 424 0.11 -53.76 37.92
C SER A 424 1.32 -52.87 38.24
N TYR A 425 2.48 -53.15 37.62
CA TYR A 425 3.70 -52.36 37.75
C TYR A 425 3.53 -50.96 37.12
N TYR A 426 2.99 -50.88 35.91
CA TYR A 426 2.64 -49.61 35.26
C TYR A 426 1.67 -48.78 36.13
N LYS A 427 0.63 -49.43 36.67
CA LYS A 427 -0.31 -48.79 37.59
C LYS A 427 0.39 -48.28 38.86
N ALA A 428 1.26 -49.07 39.48
CA ALA A 428 2.01 -48.69 40.67
C ALA A 428 2.97 -47.52 40.40
N GLN A 429 3.70 -47.56 39.28
CA GLN A 429 4.60 -46.48 38.86
C GLN A 429 3.85 -45.17 38.61
N LYS A 430 2.72 -45.21 37.88
CA LYS A 430 1.90 -44.02 37.63
C LYS A 430 1.21 -43.49 38.88
N ARG A 431 0.72 -44.37 39.78
CA ARG A 431 0.22 -43.96 41.10
C ARG A 431 1.29 -43.26 41.93
N LYS A 432 2.51 -43.78 41.94
CA LYS A 432 3.64 -43.15 42.63
C LYS A 432 3.96 -41.78 42.04
N GLU A 433 4.00 -41.65 40.71
CA GLU A 433 4.21 -40.36 40.02
C GLU A 433 3.12 -39.33 40.38
N PHE A 434 1.85 -39.74 40.40
CA PHE A 434 0.75 -38.86 40.80
C PHE A 434 0.78 -38.53 42.31
N GLU A 435 0.94 -39.49 43.21
CA GLU A 435 1.02 -39.21 44.65
C GLU A 435 2.26 -38.39 45.02
N ASP A 436 3.43 -38.63 44.41
CA ASP A 436 4.64 -37.82 44.66
C ASP A 436 4.56 -36.41 44.05
N THR A 437 3.79 -36.21 42.98
CA THR A 437 3.48 -34.85 42.48
C THR A 437 2.42 -34.16 43.34
N LEU A 438 1.41 -34.88 43.84
CA LEU A 438 0.40 -34.34 44.77
C LEU A 438 0.96 -34.02 46.16
N ARG A 439 1.91 -34.79 46.66
CA ARG A 439 2.67 -34.47 47.88
C ARG A 439 3.47 -33.17 47.73
N ARG A 440 4.05 -32.93 46.56
CA ARG A 440 4.78 -31.70 46.22
C ARG A 440 3.86 -30.51 45.91
N GLN A 441 2.71 -30.75 45.29
CA GLN A 441 1.80 -29.72 44.77
C GLN A 441 0.34 -29.97 45.23
N ARG A 442 0.13 -30.05 46.55
CA ARG A 442 -1.18 -30.42 47.12
C ARG A 442 -2.35 -29.56 46.62
N HIS A 443 -2.14 -28.27 46.40
CA HIS A 443 -3.17 -27.35 45.95
C HIS A 443 -3.41 -27.36 44.43
N HIS A 444 -2.62 -28.08 43.63
CA HIS A 444 -2.79 -28.10 42.17
C HIS A 444 -3.87 -29.12 41.74
N ILE A 445 -5.12 -28.65 41.75
CA ILE A 445 -6.34 -29.43 41.44
C ILE A 445 -6.30 -30.07 40.05
N GLY A 446 -5.59 -29.48 39.09
CA GLY A 446 -5.36 -30.08 37.77
C GLY A 446 -4.63 -31.43 37.83
N THR A 447 -3.77 -31.66 38.82
CA THR A 447 -3.11 -32.97 39.04
C THR A 447 -4.08 -33.96 39.67
N TRP A 448 -4.88 -33.53 40.65
CA TRP A 448 -5.93 -34.37 41.26
C TRP A 448 -6.93 -34.88 40.23
N ILE A 449 -7.43 -34.00 39.35
CA ILE A 449 -8.37 -34.37 38.27
C ILE A 449 -7.72 -35.36 37.30
N LYS A 450 -6.46 -35.12 36.87
CA LYS A 450 -5.74 -36.06 36.00
C LYS A 450 -5.60 -37.44 36.64
N TYR A 451 -5.25 -37.50 37.93
CA TYR A 451 -5.10 -38.77 38.64
C TYR A 451 -6.44 -39.49 38.79
N ALA A 452 -7.50 -38.80 39.23
CA ALA A 452 -8.83 -39.39 39.41
C ALA A 452 -9.44 -39.90 38.08
N VAL A 453 -9.28 -39.15 36.98
CA VAL A 453 -9.71 -39.58 35.64
C VAL A 453 -8.88 -40.77 35.15
N TRP A 454 -7.59 -40.84 35.46
CA TRP A 454 -6.75 -41.99 35.13
C TRP A 454 -7.20 -43.25 35.89
N GLU A 455 -7.47 -43.19 37.19
CA GLU A 455 -8.04 -44.32 37.97
C GLU A 455 -9.43 -44.74 37.44
N ALA A 456 -10.27 -43.78 37.03
CA ALA A 456 -11.57 -44.07 36.42
C ALA A 456 -11.45 -44.79 35.07
N ASN A 457 -10.46 -44.43 34.24
CA ASN A 457 -10.16 -45.13 32.98
C ASN A 457 -9.62 -46.55 33.23
N GLN A 458 -8.99 -46.81 34.38
CA GLN A 458 -8.59 -48.15 34.84
C GLN A 458 -9.75 -48.95 35.48
N GLN A 459 -10.99 -48.42 35.42
CA GLN A 459 -12.22 -48.96 36.04
C GLN A 459 -12.19 -49.10 37.57
N GLU A 460 -11.20 -48.50 38.25
CA GLU A 460 -11.08 -48.56 39.72
C GLU A 460 -11.90 -47.46 40.42
N PHE A 461 -13.21 -47.46 40.19
CA PHE A 461 -14.13 -46.38 40.59
C PHE A 461 -14.09 -46.04 42.09
N ARG A 462 -13.91 -47.03 42.98
CA ARG A 462 -13.78 -46.80 44.43
C ARG A 462 -12.54 -45.95 44.77
N ARG A 463 -11.43 -46.14 44.03
CA ARG A 463 -10.23 -45.31 44.17
C ARG A 463 -10.44 -43.94 43.55
N ALA A 464 -11.02 -43.85 42.35
CA ALA A 464 -11.34 -42.57 41.71
C ALA A 464 -12.20 -41.65 42.63
N ARG A 465 -13.24 -42.20 43.27
CA ARG A 465 -14.05 -41.49 44.30
C ARG A 465 -13.20 -41.00 45.47
N SER A 466 -12.31 -41.83 46.00
CA SER A 466 -11.39 -41.45 47.08
C SER A 466 -10.41 -40.33 46.66
N VAL A 467 -9.91 -40.35 45.42
CA VAL A 467 -9.09 -39.24 44.89
C VAL A 467 -9.92 -37.96 44.76
N PHE A 468 -11.17 -38.03 44.27
CA PHE A 468 -12.05 -36.87 44.16
C PHE A 468 -12.44 -36.29 45.53
N GLU A 469 -12.87 -37.10 46.50
CA GLU A 469 -13.20 -36.60 47.85
C GLU A 469 -11.95 -36.04 48.56
N ARG A 470 -10.77 -36.67 48.42
CA ARG A 470 -9.50 -36.06 48.92
C ARG A 470 -9.20 -34.71 48.28
N ALA A 471 -9.48 -34.54 46.98
CA ALA A 471 -9.31 -33.27 46.29
C ALA A 471 -10.33 -32.22 46.75
N LEU A 472 -11.58 -32.62 47.02
CA LEU A 472 -12.62 -31.76 47.56
C LEU A 472 -12.32 -31.31 48.99
N LEU A 473 -11.61 -32.12 49.79
CA LEU A 473 -11.07 -31.69 51.09
C LEU A 473 -9.93 -30.65 50.97
N VAL A 474 -9.33 -30.48 49.79
CA VAL A 474 -8.31 -29.45 49.54
C VAL A 474 -8.92 -28.15 49.00
N ASP A 475 -9.85 -28.26 48.05
CA ASP A 475 -10.61 -27.11 47.54
C ASP A 475 -12.08 -27.52 47.26
N PRO A 476 -12.99 -27.28 48.23
CA PRO A 476 -14.42 -27.52 48.06
C PRO A 476 -15.09 -26.57 47.07
N ASN A 477 -14.46 -25.44 46.71
CA ASN A 477 -15.10 -24.38 45.94
C ASN A 477 -14.83 -24.48 44.44
N ASN A 478 -13.91 -25.34 44.01
CA ASN A 478 -13.50 -25.45 42.61
C ASN A 478 -14.60 -26.06 41.71
N PRO A 479 -15.18 -25.31 40.76
CA PRO A 479 -16.29 -25.83 39.96
C PRO A 479 -15.84 -26.92 38.98
N SER A 480 -14.61 -26.82 38.45
CA SER A 480 -14.08 -27.80 37.50
C SER A 480 -13.88 -29.18 38.13
N LEU A 481 -13.55 -29.22 39.43
CA LEU A 481 -13.38 -30.47 40.17
C LEU A 481 -14.71 -31.20 40.34
N TRP A 482 -15.75 -30.50 40.83
CA TRP A 482 -17.10 -31.03 40.95
C TRP A 482 -17.68 -31.50 39.61
N LEU A 483 -17.57 -30.67 38.55
CA LEU A 483 -18.06 -31.03 37.22
C LEU A 483 -17.40 -32.32 36.72
N ARG A 484 -16.08 -32.48 36.91
CA ARG A 484 -15.38 -33.70 36.50
C ARG A 484 -15.74 -34.91 37.34
N TYR A 485 -15.95 -34.75 38.65
CA TYR A 485 -16.39 -35.86 39.49
C TYR A 485 -17.80 -36.34 39.08
N ILE A 486 -18.75 -35.41 38.93
CA ILE A 486 -20.12 -35.72 38.50
C ILE A 486 -20.14 -36.33 37.08
N GLU A 487 -19.38 -35.78 36.14
CA GLU A 487 -19.24 -36.36 34.79
C GLU A 487 -18.69 -37.78 34.80
N THR A 488 -17.77 -38.11 35.71
CA THR A 488 -17.25 -39.47 35.87
C THR A 488 -18.32 -40.41 36.43
N GLU A 489 -19.06 -40.01 37.47
CA GLU A 489 -20.15 -40.84 38.03
C GLU A 489 -21.30 -41.06 37.02
N MET A 490 -21.67 -40.03 36.25
CA MET A 490 -22.68 -40.11 35.18
C MET A 490 -22.24 -41.07 34.06
N LYS A 491 -20.99 -40.98 33.59
CA LYS A 491 -20.44 -41.92 32.57
C LYS A 491 -20.46 -43.37 33.05
N ASN A 492 -20.22 -43.57 34.34
CA ASN A 492 -20.21 -44.88 34.98
C ASN A 492 -21.63 -45.36 35.39
N LYS A 493 -22.70 -44.67 34.95
CA LYS A 493 -24.11 -44.97 35.21
C LYS A 493 -24.52 -45.00 36.70
N ASN A 494 -23.76 -44.38 37.59
CA ASN A 494 -24.10 -44.31 39.01
C ASN A 494 -25.05 -43.12 39.28
N ILE A 495 -26.34 -43.32 38.99
CA ILE A 495 -27.36 -42.26 39.03
C ILE A 495 -27.51 -41.65 40.43
N ASN A 496 -27.59 -42.48 41.48
CA ASN A 496 -27.82 -42.01 42.84
C ASN A 496 -26.62 -41.26 43.43
N SER A 497 -25.37 -41.66 43.13
CA SER A 497 -24.20 -40.89 43.55
C SER A 497 -24.14 -39.55 42.81
N ALA A 498 -24.43 -39.53 41.50
CA ALA A 498 -24.51 -38.29 40.74
C ALA A 498 -25.57 -37.32 41.30
N ARG A 499 -26.77 -37.80 41.66
CA ARG A 499 -27.82 -36.99 42.31
C ARG A 499 -27.35 -36.41 43.65
N ASN A 500 -26.76 -37.23 44.52
CA ASN A 500 -26.25 -36.79 45.82
C ASN A 500 -25.12 -35.77 45.68
N LEU A 501 -24.26 -35.92 44.67
CA LEU A 501 -23.21 -34.95 44.34
C LEU A 501 -23.80 -33.64 43.81
N PHE A 502 -24.79 -33.69 42.91
CA PHE A 502 -25.47 -32.48 42.44
C PHE A 502 -26.12 -31.69 43.57
N ASP A 503 -26.88 -32.34 44.45
CA ASP A 503 -27.56 -31.66 45.55
C ASP A 503 -26.58 -31.09 46.60
N ARG A 504 -25.48 -31.82 46.89
CA ARG A 504 -24.37 -31.32 47.72
C ARG A 504 -23.70 -30.09 47.09
N VAL A 505 -23.45 -30.10 45.78
CA VAL A 505 -22.82 -28.99 45.06
C VAL A 505 -23.72 -27.77 44.99
N VAL A 506 -24.99 -27.97 44.65
CA VAL A 506 -26.00 -26.91 44.59
C VAL A 506 -26.16 -26.22 45.95
N SER A 507 -26.09 -26.99 47.05
CA SER A 507 -26.14 -26.46 48.41
C SER A 507 -24.87 -25.71 48.83
N LEU A 508 -23.69 -26.13 48.34
CA LEU A 508 -22.40 -25.48 48.66
C LEU A 508 -22.08 -24.27 47.77
N LEU A 509 -22.47 -24.31 46.49
CA LEU A 509 -22.12 -23.33 45.45
C LEU A 509 -23.38 -22.83 44.70
N PRO A 510 -24.40 -22.29 45.39
CA PRO A 510 -25.68 -21.92 44.79
C PRO A 510 -25.58 -20.78 43.76
N ARG A 511 -24.49 -20.00 43.74
CA ARG A 511 -24.26 -18.93 42.76
C ARG A 511 -23.77 -19.42 41.39
N ILE A 512 -23.50 -20.71 41.22
CA ILE A 512 -22.90 -21.25 39.99
C ILE A 512 -23.98 -21.96 39.15
N ASP A 513 -24.63 -21.17 38.30
CA ASP A 513 -25.69 -21.55 37.36
C ASP A 513 -25.42 -22.84 36.56
N GLN A 514 -24.15 -23.14 36.27
CA GLN A 514 -23.76 -24.34 35.53
C GLN A 514 -24.16 -25.65 36.25
N PHE A 515 -24.19 -25.67 37.58
CA PHE A 515 -24.60 -26.85 38.34
C PHE A 515 -26.11 -27.02 38.35
N TRP A 516 -26.86 -25.95 38.59
CA TRP A 516 -28.32 -25.95 38.52
C TRP A 516 -28.82 -26.41 37.16
N PHE A 517 -28.31 -25.84 36.06
CA PHE A 517 -28.68 -26.26 34.71
C PHE A 517 -28.34 -27.73 34.45
N LYS A 518 -27.12 -28.18 34.81
CA LYS A 518 -26.74 -29.60 34.63
C LYS A 518 -27.58 -30.54 35.49
N TYR A 519 -27.99 -30.13 36.69
CA TYR A 519 -28.82 -30.94 37.58
C TYR A 519 -30.27 -31.04 37.08
N ALA A 520 -30.88 -29.90 36.72
CA ALA A 520 -32.22 -29.87 36.15
C ALA A 520 -32.31 -30.66 34.83
N HIS A 521 -31.29 -30.56 33.98
CA HIS A 521 -31.17 -31.35 32.75
C HIS A 521 -30.92 -32.85 33.03
N PHE A 522 -30.18 -33.18 34.09
CA PHE A 522 -29.99 -34.57 34.52
C PHE A 522 -31.30 -35.22 34.98
N GLU A 523 -32.11 -34.53 35.79
CA GLU A 523 -33.45 -35.03 36.16
C GLU A 523 -34.40 -35.10 34.94
N GLU A 524 -34.31 -34.15 34.00
CA GLU A 524 -35.06 -34.18 32.73
C GLU A 524 -34.68 -35.40 31.86
N LEU A 525 -33.39 -35.72 31.73
CA LEU A 525 -32.90 -36.92 31.02
C LEU A 525 -33.34 -38.23 31.69
N LEU A 526 -33.65 -38.21 32.99
CA LEU A 526 -34.23 -39.34 33.72
C LEU A 526 -35.77 -39.39 33.64
N GLY A 527 -36.41 -38.44 32.95
CA GLY A 527 -37.87 -38.31 32.85
C GLY A 527 -38.55 -37.73 34.09
N ASN A 528 -37.80 -37.24 35.07
CA ASN A 528 -38.31 -36.72 36.34
C ASN A 528 -38.64 -35.23 36.24
N TYR A 529 -39.71 -34.88 35.51
CA TYR A 529 -40.14 -33.49 35.33
C TYR A 529 -40.50 -32.77 36.64
N ALA A 530 -41.07 -33.49 37.62
CA ALA A 530 -41.38 -32.93 38.94
C ALA A 530 -40.10 -32.59 39.72
N GLY A 531 -39.10 -33.48 39.70
CA GLY A 531 -37.78 -33.22 40.25
C GLY A 531 -37.11 -32.02 39.56
N SER A 532 -37.10 -31.98 38.23
CA SER A 532 -36.53 -30.87 37.46
C SER A 532 -37.18 -29.52 37.83
N ARG A 533 -38.52 -29.46 37.97
CA ARG A 533 -39.23 -28.27 38.49
C ARG A 533 -38.79 -27.86 39.89
N SER A 534 -38.67 -28.81 40.82
CA SER A 534 -38.21 -28.51 42.19
C SER A 534 -36.78 -27.95 42.22
N VAL A 535 -35.93 -28.35 41.28
CA VAL A 535 -34.57 -27.80 41.10
C VAL A 535 -34.63 -26.40 40.48
N TYR A 536 -35.52 -26.15 39.52
CA TYR A 536 -35.72 -24.81 38.95
C TYR A 536 -36.28 -23.80 39.96
N GLU A 537 -37.30 -24.15 40.75
CA GLU A 537 -37.83 -23.25 41.78
C GLU A 537 -36.79 -22.93 42.85
N ARG A 538 -36.10 -23.96 43.37
CA ARG A 538 -34.94 -23.79 44.27
C ARG A 538 -33.85 -22.91 43.68
N TRP A 539 -33.69 -22.88 42.35
CA TRP A 539 -32.73 -22.00 41.67
C TRP A 539 -33.23 -20.56 41.59
N MET A 540 -34.52 -20.36 41.31
CA MET A 540 -35.15 -19.04 41.24
C MET A 540 -35.14 -18.31 42.59
N ASP A 541 -35.22 -19.03 43.71
CA ASP A 541 -35.07 -18.47 45.06
C ASP A 541 -33.73 -17.71 45.25
N TRP A 542 -32.68 -18.07 44.50
CA TRP A 542 -31.38 -17.39 44.53
C TRP A 542 -31.27 -16.18 43.59
N ASN A 543 -32.32 -15.87 42.82
CA ASN A 543 -32.38 -14.83 41.78
C ASN A 543 -31.20 -14.91 40.78
N PRO A 544 -31.20 -15.92 39.89
CA PRO A 544 -30.11 -16.17 38.95
C PRO A 544 -30.09 -15.19 37.77
N GLU A 545 -29.03 -15.27 36.94
CA GLU A 545 -28.96 -14.49 35.70
C GLU A 545 -30.13 -14.82 34.74
N ASP A 546 -30.38 -13.92 33.79
CA ASP A 546 -31.31 -14.05 32.67
C ASP A 546 -31.31 -15.43 31.99
N LYS A 547 -30.15 -16.08 31.92
CA LYS A 547 -29.99 -17.43 31.35
C LYS A 547 -30.79 -18.47 32.15
N GLY A 548 -30.82 -18.37 33.48
CA GLY A 548 -31.57 -19.28 34.34
C GLY A 548 -33.07 -19.17 34.14
N TRP A 549 -33.61 -17.96 34.21
CA TRP A 549 -35.02 -17.68 33.92
C TRP A 549 -35.43 -18.17 32.54
N MET A 550 -34.65 -17.85 31.50
CA MET A 550 -34.92 -18.30 30.13
C MET A 550 -34.78 -19.83 29.94
N LEU A 551 -33.96 -20.51 30.74
CA LEU A 551 -33.87 -21.97 30.75
C LEU A 551 -35.11 -22.61 31.39
N TYR A 552 -35.64 -22.02 32.47
CA TYR A 552 -36.86 -22.50 33.12
C TYR A 552 -38.09 -22.28 32.25
N ILE A 553 -38.24 -21.08 31.65
CA ILE A 553 -39.28 -20.78 30.66
C ILE A 553 -39.23 -21.79 29.50
N LYS A 554 -38.04 -22.07 28.95
CA LYS A 554 -37.87 -23.09 27.90
C LYS A 554 -38.20 -24.51 28.36
N PHE A 555 -38.06 -24.81 29.66
CA PHE A 555 -38.43 -26.12 30.22
C PHE A 555 -39.95 -26.24 30.33
N GLU A 556 -40.67 -25.22 30.82
CA GLU A 556 -42.14 -25.25 30.83
C GLU A 556 -42.74 -25.13 29.40
N GLU A 557 -42.09 -24.42 28.47
CA GLU A 557 -42.41 -24.49 27.02
C GLU A 557 -42.31 -25.93 26.48
N ARG A 558 -41.33 -26.73 26.91
CA ARG A 558 -41.22 -28.16 26.56
C ARG A 558 -42.29 -29.02 27.24
N CYS A 559 -42.76 -28.62 28.42
CA CYS A 559 -43.84 -29.29 29.14
C CYS A 559 -45.24 -28.91 28.64
N GLY A 560 -45.38 -27.81 27.90
CA GLY A 560 -46.66 -27.29 27.38
C GLY A 560 -47.40 -26.31 28.30
N GLU A 561 -46.83 -25.95 29.45
CA GLU A 561 -47.49 -25.18 30.51
C GLU A 561 -47.39 -23.65 30.29
N LEU A 562 -48.16 -23.14 29.31
CA LEU A 562 -48.07 -21.74 28.88
C LEU A 562 -48.43 -20.70 29.95
N GLU A 563 -49.34 -21.01 30.89
CA GLU A 563 -49.71 -20.04 31.94
C GLU A 563 -48.59 -19.90 32.97
N ARG A 564 -47.95 -21.01 33.38
CA ARG A 564 -46.74 -20.96 34.22
C ARG A 564 -45.60 -20.21 33.54
N CYS A 565 -45.41 -20.37 32.22
CA CYS A 565 -44.45 -19.53 31.50
C CYS A 565 -44.70 -18.03 31.70
N ARG A 566 -45.96 -17.58 31.73
CA ARG A 566 -46.33 -16.17 32.00
C ARG A 566 -46.08 -15.77 33.45
N GLU A 567 -46.41 -16.63 34.41
CA GLU A 567 -46.10 -16.40 35.83
C GLU A 567 -44.58 -16.25 36.06
N ILE A 568 -43.78 -17.11 35.43
CA ILE A 568 -42.30 -17.05 35.46
C ILE A 568 -41.79 -15.78 34.77
N PHE A 569 -42.39 -15.36 33.65
CA PHE A 569 -42.05 -14.08 33.00
C PHE A 569 -42.37 -12.86 33.88
N ASN A 570 -43.49 -12.87 34.61
CA ASN A 570 -43.83 -11.79 35.55
C ASN A 570 -42.81 -11.74 36.69
N ARG A 571 -42.50 -12.88 37.35
CA ARG A 571 -41.44 -12.99 38.37
C ARG A 571 -40.07 -12.54 37.83
N TYR A 572 -39.74 -12.87 36.59
CA TYR A 572 -38.49 -12.46 35.94
C TYR A 572 -38.42 -10.94 35.73
N ILE A 573 -39.53 -10.29 35.34
CA ILE A 573 -39.62 -8.83 35.19
C ILE A 573 -39.58 -8.12 36.54
N GLU A 574 -40.29 -8.62 37.55
CA GLU A 574 -40.26 -8.08 38.92
C GLU A 574 -38.86 -8.14 39.52
N ASN A 575 -38.14 -9.25 39.31
CA ASN A 575 -36.76 -9.42 39.76
C ASN A 575 -35.74 -8.61 38.93
N ARG A 576 -35.99 -8.40 37.62
CA ARG A 576 -35.11 -7.68 36.70
C ARG A 576 -35.89 -6.89 35.64
N PRO A 577 -36.31 -5.65 35.95
CA PRO A 577 -36.77 -4.72 34.92
C PRO A 577 -35.57 -4.32 34.04
N SER A 578 -35.64 -4.64 32.75
CA SER A 578 -34.66 -4.20 31.75
C SER A 578 -35.29 -4.22 30.35
N CYS A 579 -34.84 -3.36 29.44
CA CYS A 579 -35.32 -3.38 28.05
C CYS A 579 -35.20 -4.77 27.42
N GLU A 580 -34.14 -5.53 27.74
CA GLU A 580 -34.01 -6.92 27.29
C GLU A 580 -35.07 -7.86 27.88
N SER A 581 -35.44 -7.76 29.16
CA SER A 581 -36.41 -8.67 29.78
C SER A 581 -37.81 -8.47 29.19
N PHE A 582 -38.22 -7.21 28.99
CA PHE A 582 -39.46 -6.88 28.27
C PHE A 582 -39.42 -7.32 26.80
N LEU A 583 -38.32 -7.13 26.07
CA LEU A 583 -38.19 -7.61 24.69
C LEU A 583 -38.22 -9.16 24.58
N LYS A 584 -37.76 -9.89 25.61
CA LYS A 584 -37.90 -11.36 25.69
C LYS A 584 -39.37 -11.77 25.89
N LEU A 585 -40.12 -11.06 26.75
CA LEU A 585 -41.57 -11.26 26.92
C LEU A 585 -42.35 -10.94 25.65
N VAL A 586 -42.07 -9.82 24.97
CA VAL A 586 -42.72 -9.48 23.70
C VAL A 586 -42.50 -10.58 22.67
N LYS A 587 -41.27 -11.07 22.50
CA LYS A 587 -40.96 -12.19 21.59
C LYS A 587 -41.63 -13.51 21.99
N PHE A 588 -42.01 -13.69 23.26
CA PHE A 588 -42.85 -14.81 23.68
C PHE A 588 -44.31 -14.59 23.27
N GLU A 589 -44.94 -13.48 23.63
CA GLU A 589 -46.34 -13.22 23.29
C GLU A 589 -46.58 -13.04 21.78
N GLU A 590 -45.61 -12.54 21.00
CA GLU A 590 -45.65 -12.54 19.53
C GLU A 590 -45.70 -13.97 18.95
N ARG A 591 -44.91 -14.92 19.48
CA ARG A 591 -44.94 -16.34 19.04
C ARG A 591 -46.31 -16.98 19.28
N TYR A 592 -46.99 -16.60 20.37
CA TYR A 592 -48.34 -17.06 20.72
C TYR A 592 -49.46 -16.11 20.24
N LYS A 593 -49.15 -15.13 19.38
CA LYS A 593 -50.08 -14.19 18.71
C LYS A 593 -50.92 -13.27 19.62
N ASN A 594 -50.51 -13.01 20.85
CA ASN A 594 -51.22 -12.13 21.78
C ASN A 594 -50.80 -10.65 21.64
N ILE A 595 -51.26 -9.99 20.58
CA ILE A 595 -50.88 -8.60 20.21
C ILE A 595 -51.17 -7.58 21.33
N SER A 596 -52.32 -7.72 22.02
CA SER A 596 -52.71 -6.81 23.12
C SER A 596 -51.74 -6.88 24.30
N ARG A 597 -51.33 -8.09 24.70
CA ARG A 597 -50.33 -8.27 25.77
C ARG A 597 -48.94 -7.82 25.35
N ALA A 598 -48.52 -8.10 24.11
CA ALA A 598 -47.26 -7.61 23.56
C ALA A 598 -47.18 -6.07 23.60
N ARG A 599 -48.23 -5.35 23.19
CA ARG A 599 -48.31 -3.89 23.33
C ARG A 599 -48.27 -3.44 24.79
N SER A 600 -49.00 -4.12 25.69
CA SER A 600 -48.98 -3.80 27.11
C SER A 600 -47.59 -4.00 27.75
N ALA A 601 -46.78 -4.95 27.26
CA ALA A 601 -45.41 -5.15 27.71
C ALA A 601 -44.48 -4.01 27.28
N TYR A 602 -44.64 -3.50 26.05
CA TYR A 602 -43.93 -2.28 25.61
C TYR A 602 -44.31 -1.05 26.43
N VAL A 603 -45.60 -0.85 26.74
CA VAL A 603 -46.06 0.28 27.57
C VAL A 603 -45.53 0.15 29.00
N LYS A 604 -45.68 -1.02 29.64
CA LYS A 604 -45.16 -1.28 30.99
C LYS A 604 -43.64 -1.09 31.08
N CYS A 605 -42.90 -1.39 30.02
CA CYS A 605 -41.45 -1.14 29.96
C CYS A 605 -41.13 0.36 30.07
N ILE A 606 -41.94 1.24 29.47
CA ILE A 606 -41.77 2.71 29.56
C ILE A 606 -42.26 3.24 30.92
N GLU A 607 -43.27 2.60 31.53
CA GLU A 607 -43.79 2.97 32.86
C GLU A 607 -42.87 2.55 34.02
N LEU A 608 -42.10 1.47 33.86
CA LEU A 608 -41.30 0.84 34.93
C LEU A 608 -39.79 1.14 34.87
N LEU A 609 -39.26 1.68 33.77
CA LEU A 609 -37.83 1.99 33.62
C LEU A 609 -37.62 3.50 33.53
N ASP A 610 -36.67 3.99 34.33
CA ASP A 610 -36.21 5.38 34.25
C ASP A 610 -35.56 5.68 32.89
N VAL A 611 -35.61 6.96 32.52
CA VAL A 611 -35.20 7.48 31.20
C VAL A 611 -33.76 7.09 30.82
N GLU A 612 -32.87 6.93 31.80
CA GLU A 612 -31.46 6.56 31.59
C GLU A 612 -31.25 5.11 31.09
N PHE A 613 -32.20 4.20 31.37
CA PHE A 613 -32.11 2.77 31.05
C PHE A 613 -32.87 2.35 29.78
N LEU A 614 -33.44 3.32 29.04
CA LEU A 614 -34.13 3.08 27.79
C LEU A 614 -33.15 3.03 26.61
N ASP A 615 -33.15 1.92 25.86
CA ASP A 615 -32.26 1.71 24.71
C ASP A 615 -32.86 2.20 23.39
N GLU A 616 -32.03 2.65 22.45
CA GLU A 616 -32.48 2.98 21.08
C GLU A 616 -33.10 1.76 20.37
N GLU A 617 -32.56 0.56 20.62
CA GLU A 617 -33.02 -0.69 20.02
C GLU A 617 -34.42 -1.07 20.51
N PHE A 618 -34.81 -0.66 21.72
CA PHE A 618 -36.15 -0.85 22.26
C PHE A 618 -37.19 -0.02 21.50
N PHE A 619 -36.94 1.28 21.31
CA PHE A 619 -37.83 2.16 20.55
C PHE A 619 -37.94 1.76 19.07
N ILE A 620 -36.83 1.32 18.44
CA ILE A 620 -36.85 0.80 17.07
C ILE A 620 -37.75 -0.45 16.99
N LYS A 621 -37.58 -1.42 17.90
CA LYS A 621 -38.42 -2.64 17.92
C LYS A 621 -39.90 -2.35 18.20
N PHE A 622 -40.19 -1.38 19.07
CA PHE A 622 -41.57 -0.97 19.34
C PHE A 622 -42.22 -0.29 18.12
N ALA A 623 -41.49 0.60 17.45
CA ALA A 623 -41.99 1.22 16.21
C ALA A 623 -42.14 0.20 15.07
N GLU A 624 -41.20 -0.73 14.90
CA GLU A 624 -41.31 -1.85 13.94
C GLU A 624 -42.46 -2.84 14.30
N PHE A 625 -42.82 -2.97 15.58
CA PHE A 625 -44.01 -3.70 16.02
C PHE A 625 -45.31 -2.99 15.63
N GLU A 626 -45.44 -1.69 15.91
CA GLU A 626 -46.65 -0.93 15.51
C GLU A 626 -46.78 -0.82 13.98
N GLN A 627 -45.67 -0.72 13.24
CA GLN A 627 -45.65 -0.82 11.77
C GLN A 627 -46.16 -2.18 11.27
N ARG A 628 -45.69 -3.30 11.84
CA ARG A 628 -46.19 -4.66 11.49
C ARG A 628 -47.68 -4.85 11.76
N HIS A 629 -48.27 -4.02 12.63
CA HIS A 629 -49.68 -4.01 12.97
C HIS A 629 -50.46 -2.82 12.38
N ASN A 630 -49.93 -2.18 11.34
CA ASN A 630 -50.54 -1.07 10.57
C ASN A 630 -50.89 0.20 11.38
N ASN A 631 -50.30 0.40 12.56
CA ASN A 631 -50.52 1.58 13.39
C ASN A 631 -49.45 2.67 13.12
N LEU A 632 -49.56 3.34 11.98
CA LEU A 632 -48.58 4.33 11.52
C LEU A 632 -48.49 5.56 12.44
N GLU A 633 -49.62 6.03 12.99
CA GLU A 633 -49.63 7.11 13.97
C GLU A 633 -48.93 6.71 15.27
N GLY A 634 -49.21 5.50 15.77
CA GLY A 634 -48.50 4.93 16.91
C GLY A 634 -46.99 4.89 16.67
N ALA A 635 -46.55 4.40 15.51
CA ALA A 635 -45.13 4.37 15.17
C ALA A 635 -44.49 5.78 15.13
N SER A 636 -45.17 6.80 14.56
CA SER A 636 -44.68 8.20 14.59
C SER A 636 -44.52 8.70 16.02
N ARG A 637 -45.53 8.49 16.88
CA ARG A 637 -45.49 8.89 18.30
C ARG A 637 -44.36 8.19 19.07
N VAL A 638 -44.11 6.90 18.81
CA VAL A 638 -43.02 6.14 19.42
C VAL A 638 -41.65 6.69 19.02
N TYR A 639 -41.42 7.02 17.75
CA TYR A 639 -40.18 7.68 17.32
C TYR A 639 -40.02 9.08 17.93
N GLU A 640 -41.08 9.89 17.93
CA GLU A 640 -41.07 11.24 18.52
C GLU A 640 -40.83 11.21 20.04
N GLN A 641 -41.38 10.22 20.74
CA GLN A 641 -41.16 9.99 22.17
C GLN A 641 -39.73 9.52 22.45
N GLY A 642 -39.20 8.57 21.66
CA GLY A 642 -37.81 8.13 21.78
C GLY A 642 -36.80 9.26 21.54
N LEU A 643 -37.03 10.13 20.54
CA LEU A 643 -36.17 11.29 20.26
C LEU A 643 -36.26 12.41 21.33
N LYS A 644 -37.32 12.43 22.16
CA LYS A 644 -37.45 13.37 23.29
C LYS A 644 -36.83 12.84 24.58
N LEU A 645 -36.88 11.51 24.79
CA LEU A 645 -36.41 10.86 26.01
C LEU A 645 -34.92 10.50 25.95
N LEU A 646 -34.40 10.11 24.79
CA LEU A 646 -33.00 9.70 24.64
C LEU A 646 -32.06 10.90 24.49
N GLU A 647 -30.87 10.80 25.10
CA GLU A 647 -29.79 11.74 24.83
C GLU A 647 -29.34 11.71 23.36
N LYS A 648 -29.02 12.88 22.82
CA LYS A 648 -28.74 13.07 21.38
C LYS A 648 -27.64 12.14 20.85
N SER A 649 -26.61 11.87 21.64
CA SER A 649 -25.49 10.97 21.30
C SER A 649 -25.90 9.52 21.07
N LYS A 650 -26.98 9.04 21.71
CA LYS A 650 -27.53 7.69 21.58
C LYS A 650 -28.70 7.60 20.58
N SER A 651 -29.02 8.69 19.88
CA SER A 651 -30.24 8.81 19.06
C SER A 651 -30.02 8.64 17.55
N GLU A 652 -28.78 8.39 17.12
CA GLU A 652 -28.42 8.40 15.69
C GLU A 652 -29.12 7.31 14.86
N GLU A 653 -29.21 6.07 15.34
CA GLU A 653 -29.85 5.00 14.58
C GLU A 653 -31.37 5.15 14.58
N LEU A 654 -31.94 5.53 15.73
CA LEU A 654 -33.35 5.90 15.84
C LEU A 654 -33.72 7.03 14.86
N TYR A 655 -32.89 8.08 14.73
CA TYR A 655 -33.09 9.16 13.78
C TYR A 655 -33.01 8.69 12.32
N LYS A 656 -32.02 7.84 11.97
CA LYS A 656 -31.90 7.26 10.61
C LYS A 656 -33.14 6.43 10.26
N LYS A 657 -33.64 5.62 11.20
CA LYS A 657 -34.89 4.84 11.06
C LYS A 657 -36.10 5.76 10.94
N PHE A 658 -36.23 6.79 11.77
CA PHE A 658 -37.32 7.77 11.72
C PHE A 658 -37.37 8.54 10.38
N VAL A 659 -36.23 9.01 9.87
CA VAL A 659 -36.16 9.64 8.55
C VAL A 659 -36.50 8.65 7.43
N SER A 660 -36.12 7.37 7.56
CA SER A 660 -36.53 6.34 6.60
C SER A 660 -38.03 6.07 6.61
N PHE A 661 -38.65 6.12 7.80
CA PHE A 661 -40.09 6.01 8.01
C PHE A 661 -40.84 7.23 7.46
N GLN A 662 -40.42 8.46 7.79
CA GLN A 662 -41.04 9.66 7.24
C GLN A 662 -40.94 9.72 5.70
N LYS A 663 -39.82 9.32 5.11
CA LYS A 663 -39.67 9.21 3.64
C LYS A 663 -40.61 8.20 2.98
N GLN A 664 -41.16 7.24 3.74
CA GLN A 664 -42.13 6.27 3.25
C GLN A 664 -43.58 6.72 3.45
N TYR A 665 -43.86 7.61 4.41
CA TYR A 665 -45.24 7.88 4.89
C TYR A 665 -45.62 9.36 5.15
N LYS A 666 -44.74 10.37 4.96
CA LYS A 666 -45.02 11.82 5.19
C LYS A 666 -44.38 12.75 4.13
N ASP A 667 -44.88 13.98 4.07
CA ASP A 667 -44.51 15.01 3.08
C ASP A 667 -43.09 15.61 3.26
N ARG A 668 -42.51 16.03 2.12
CA ARG A 668 -41.10 16.45 1.99
C ARG A 668 -40.71 17.64 2.84
N GLU A 669 -41.57 18.63 3.02
CA GLU A 669 -41.24 19.87 3.72
C GLU A 669 -40.88 19.62 5.20
N SER A 670 -41.60 18.70 5.86
CA SER A 670 -41.31 18.29 7.24
C SER A 670 -39.94 17.62 7.42
N ILE A 671 -39.40 17.03 6.34
CA ILE A 671 -38.12 16.33 6.33
C ILE A 671 -36.97 17.35 6.25
N ASP A 672 -37.12 18.41 5.44
CA ASP A 672 -36.07 19.41 5.25
C ASP A 672 -35.88 20.31 6.48
N GLU A 673 -36.96 20.65 7.20
CA GLU A 673 -36.87 21.37 8.48
C GLU A 673 -36.14 20.54 9.56
N LEU A 674 -36.42 19.23 9.64
CA LEU A 674 -35.76 18.31 10.56
C LEU A 674 -34.26 18.17 10.24
N ILE A 675 -33.92 18.01 8.95
CA ILE A 675 -32.53 17.92 8.46
C ILE A 675 -31.75 19.19 8.74
N ASN A 676 -32.33 20.36 8.49
CA ASN A 676 -31.66 21.64 8.73
C ASN A 676 -31.45 21.90 10.22
N THR A 677 -32.41 21.51 11.07
CA THR A 677 -32.26 21.56 12.53
C THR A 677 -31.16 20.63 13.03
N LYS A 678 -31.00 19.42 12.46
CA LYS A 678 -29.86 18.55 12.81
C LYS A 678 -28.52 19.16 12.40
N LYS A 679 -28.39 19.64 11.16
CA LYS A 679 -27.13 20.25 10.67
C LYS A 679 -26.72 21.48 11.47
N ARG A 680 -27.68 22.31 11.93
CA ARG A 680 -27.43 23.42 12.86
C ARG A 680 -26.74 22.92 14.13
N ASN A 681 -27.30 21.91 14.78
CA ASN A 681 -26.72 21.32 15.99
C ASN A 681 -25.32 20.71 15.73
N GLU A 682 -25.13 19.99 14.62
CA GLU A 682 -23.82 19.42 14.23
C GLU A 682 -22.75 20.52 14.04
N TYR A 683 -23.12 21.68 13.47
CA TYR A 683 -22.22 22.82 13.36
C TYR A 683 -21.98 23.54 14.69
N GLU A 684 -22.98 23.63 15.58
CA GLU A 684 -22.81 24.21 16.91
C GLU A 684 -21.93 23.34 17.82
N GLU A 685 -22.11 22.01 17.81
CA GLU A 685 -21.25 21.07 18.54
C GLU A 685 -19.79 21.13 18.04
N SER A 686 -19.57 21.11 16.72
CA SER A 686 -18.22 21.23 16.15
C SER A 686 -17.57 22.62 16.33
N ILE A 687 -18.36 23.67 16.55
CA ILE A 687 -17.87 25.00 16.99
C ILE A 687 -17.45 24.97 18.47
N LEU A 688 -18.21 24.31 19.35
CA LEU A 688 -17.85 24.15 20.78
C LEU A 688 -16.57 23.32 20.94
N GLU A 689 -16.36 22.30 20.11
CA GLU A 689 -15.10 21.54 20.09
C GLU A 689 -13.91 22.38 19.59
N ASN A 690 -14.11 23.21 18.55
CA ASN A 690 -13.02 23.89 17.84
C ASN A 690 -13.41 25.27 17.27
N GLU A 691 -13.52 26.27 18.16
CA GLU A 691 -13.92 27.66 17.81
C GLU A 691 -13.15 28.27 16.62
N TYR A 692 -11.85 27.96 16.49
CA TYR A 692 -10.96 28.51 15.46
C TYR A 692 -11.05 27.80 14.09
N ASN A 693 -11.95 26.82 13.93
CA ASN A 693 -12.16 26.14 12.65
C ASN A 693 -13.08 26.96 11.72
N TYR A 694 -12.51 28.00 11.09
CA TYR A 694 -13.24 28.89 10.18
C TYR A 694 -13.94 28.17 9.01
N ASP A 695 -13.52 26.96 8.63
CA ASP A 695 -14.18 26.20 7.57
C ASP A 695 -15.53 25.61 8.03
N VAL A 696 -15.73 25.36 9.33
CA VAL A 696 -17.06 25.04 9.91
C VAL A 696 -17.95 26.27 9.90
N TRP A 697 -17.45 27.43 10.34
CA TRP A 697 -18.18 28.71 10.28
C TRP A 697 -18.66 29.03 8.85
N PHE A 698 -17.81 28.84 7.82
CA PHE A 698 -18.23 29.03 6.43
C PHE A 698 -19.34 28.07 5.97
N ASN A 699 -19.34 26.83 6.45
CA ASN A 699 -20.38 25.87 6.10
C ASN A 699 -21.70 26.19 6.82
N TYR A 700 -21.65 26.64 8.08
CA TYR A 700 -22.82 27.06 8.82
C TYR A 700 -23.45 28.32 8.20
N LEU A 701 -22.64 29.34 7.90
CA LEU A 701 -23.09 30.56 7.21
C LEU A 701 -23.73 30.24 5.86
N ARG A 702 -23.10 29.39 5.03
CA ARG A 702 -23.68 28.97 3.73
C ARG A 702 -25.00 28.22 3.89
N LEU A 703 -25.17 27.42 4.94
CA LEU A 703 -26.43 26.74 5.22
C LEU A 703 -27.54 27.76 5.52
N GLU A 704 -27.30 28.73 6.40
CA GLU A 704 -28.30 29.76 6.73
C GLU A 704 -28.57 30.71 5.55
N GLU A 705 -27.56 31.03 4.72
CA GLU A 705 -27.73 31.74 3.44
C GLU A 705 -28.59 30.94 2.44
N SER A 706 -28.39 29.61 2.32
CA SER A 706 -29.22 28.78 1.45
C SER A 706 -30.67 28.68 1.94
N ILE A 707 -30.88 28.65 3.26
CA ILE A 707 -32.22 28.70 3.87
C ILE A 707 -32.87 30.06 3.57
N LEU A 708 -32.11 31.16 3.62
CA LEU A 708 -32.61 32.49 3.24
C LEU A 708 -33.02 32.53 1.76
N ASP A 709 -32.18 32.05 0.84
CA ASP A 709 -32.45 32.03 -0.59
C ASP A 709 -33.68 31.16 -0.96
N ASP A 710 -33.99 30.13 -0.18
CA ASP A 710 -35.21 29.32 -0.35
C ASP A 710 -36.44 29.95 0.35
N MET A 711 -36.28 30.56 1.53
CA MET A 711 -37.36 31.30 2.20
C MET A 711 -37.82 32.54 1.42
N VAL A 712 -36.90 33.27 0.78
CA VAL A 712 -37.22 34.46 -0.05
C VAL A 712 -38.17 34.11 -1.22
N LYS A 713 -38.28 32.85 -1.62
CA LYS A 713 -39.17 32.39 -2.69
C LYS A 713 -40.57 31.99 -2.21
N VAL A 714 -40.76 31.73 -0.91
CA VAL A 714 -41.96 31.02 -0.38
C VAL A 714 -42.56 31.67 0.88
N ALA A 715 -41.76 32.35 1.71
CA ALA A 715 -42.16 32.79 3.06
C ALA A 715 -42.50 34.30 3.14
N PRO A 716 -43.36 34.72 4.09
CA PRO A 716 -43.67 36.13 4.33
C PRO A 716 -42.46 36.92 4.88
N GLU A 717 -42.45 38.23 4.61
CA GLU A 717 -41.31 39.13 4.81
C GLU A 717 -40.78 39.12 6.27
N ASP A 718 -41.66 39.08 7.27
CA ASP A 718 -41.27 39.05 8.70
C ASP A 718 -40.34 37.87 9.05
N LYS A 719 -40.59 36.68 8.46
CA LYS A 719 -39.74 35.49 8.67
C LYS A 719 -38.40 35.62 7.95
N VAL A 720 -38.40 36.28 6.80
CA VAL A 720 -37.18 36.56 6.02
C VAL A 720 -36.29 37.56 6.77
N GLU A 721 -36.86 38.59 7.39
CA GLU A 721 -36.09 39.56 8.19
C GLU A 721 -35.51 38.93 9.47
N GLY A 722 -36.28 38.11 10.19
CA GLY A 722 -35.76 37.34 11.33
C GLY A 722 -34.60 36.40 10.97
N GLN A 723 -34.67 35.75 9.79
CA GLN A 723 -33.59 34.91 9.27
C GLN A 723 -32.35 35.75 8.87
N LYS A 724 -32.53 36.94 8.29
CA LYS A 724 -31.42 37.88 8.00
C LYS A 724 -30.73 38.38 9.27
N LEU A 725 -31.50 38.67 10.33
CA LEU A 725 -30.96 39.08 11.64
C LEU A 725 -30.08 37.96 12.23
N ARG A 726 -30.58 36.71 12.24
CA ARG A 726 -29.83 35.53 12.69
C ARG A 726 -28.51 35.33 11.94
N ILE A 727 -28.48 35.58 10.63
CA ILE A 727 -27.24 35.52 9.83
C ILE A 727 -26.26 36.62 10.25
N CYS A 728 -26.75 37.83 10.56
CA CYS A 728 -25.90 38.92 11.08
C CYS A 728 -25.27 38.54 12.43
N GLU A 729 -26.08 38.04 13.37
CA GLU A 729 -25.59 37.56 14.67
C GLU A 729 -24.56 36.43 14.52
N LEU A 730 -24.78 35.52 13.55
CA LEU A 730 -23.84 34.43 13.27
C LEU A 730 -22.52 34.94 12.68
N TYR A 731 -22.54 35.94 11.80
CA TYR A 731 -21.34 36.63 11.33
C TYR A 731 -20.62 37.38 12.45
N GLU A 732 -21.35 38.06 13.34
CA GLU A 732 -20.76 38.79 14.48
C GLU A 732 -20.12 37.84 15.49
N ARG A 733 -20.76 36.69 15.79
CA ARG A 733 -20.16 35.60 16.58
C ARG A 733 -18.91 35.03 15.92
N ALA A 734 -18.93 34.77 14.61
CA ALA A 734 -17.76 34.30 13.87
C ALA A 734 -16.60 35.33 13.86
N ILE A 735 -16.92 36.62 13.86
CA ILE A 735 -15.96 37.74 13.88
C ILE A 735 -15.34 37.93 15.27
N SER A 736 -16.08 37.71 16.36
CA SER A 736 -15.54 37.84 17.72
C SER A 736 -14.36 36.89 18.01
N ASN A 737 -14.27 35.78 17.26
CA ASN A 737 -13.23 34.76 17.38
C ASN A 737 -11.95 35.14 16.61
N ILE A 738 -11.20 36.10 17.15
CA ILE A 738 -9.93 36.57 16.57
C ILE A 738 -8.86 35.45 16.61
N PRO A 739 -8.13 35.17 15.50
CA PRO A 739 -7.06 34.18 15.51
C PRO A 739 -5.91 34.57 16.45
N LYS A 740 -5.67 33.78 17.51
CA LYS A 740 -4.56 33.99 18.46
C LYS A 740 -3.18 33.76 17.84
N ASP A 741 -3.07 32.85 16.86
CA ASP A 741 -1.83 32.52 16.17
C ASP A 741 -1.46 33.51 15.06
N LYS A 742 -0.17 33.83 14.91
CA LYS A 742 0.39 34.60 13.77
C LYS A 742 0.39 33.83 12.43
N ASN A 743 -0.30 32.68 12.35
CA ASN A 743 -0.29 31.81 11.18
C ASN A 743 -1.04 32.46 10.00
N ARG A 744 -0.29 32.82 8.94
CA ARG A 744 -0.80 33.47 7.73
C ARG A 744 -1.98 32.75 7.05
N LYS A 745 -2.17 31.44 7.28
CA LYS A 745 -3.33 30.69 6.74
C LYS A 745 -4.63 31.03 7.47
N LEU A 746 -4.62 31.06 8.80
CA LEU A 746 -5.79 31.38 9.62
C LEU A 746 -6.23 32.84 9.40
N TRP A 747 -5.28 33.78 9.42
CA TRP A 747 -5.56 35.18 9.10
C TRP A 747 -6.14 35.39 7.69
N ARG A 748 -5.74 34.59 6.69
CA ARG A 748 -6.39 34.60 5.37
C ARG A 748 -7.85 34.13 5.44
N ARG A 749 -8.13 33.01 6.13
CA ARG A 749 -9.51 32.51 6.32
C ARG A 749 -10.38 33.52 7.06
N TYR A 750 -9.90 34.03 8.20
CA TYR A 750 -10.57 35.08 8.97
C TYR A 750 -10.82 36.34 8.13
N SER A 751 -9.85 36.77 7.29
CA SER A 751 -10.07 37.88 6.36
C SER A 751 -11.18 37.62 5.32
N TYR A 752 -11.42 36.37 4.94
CA TYR A 752 -12.56 36.06 4.07
C TYR A 752 -13.91 36.19 4.78
N LEU A 753 -14.03 35.90 6.09
CA LEU A 753 -15.27 36.14 6.84
C LEU A 753 -15.71 37.61 6.75
N TRP A 754 -14.78 38.54 6.98
CA TRP A 754 -15.03 39.98 6.85
C TRP A 754 -15.46 40.40 5.44
N ILE A 755 -14.86 39.80 4.40
CA ILE A 755 -15.24 40.07 3.00
C ILE A 755 -16.64 39.52 2.71
N TYR A 756 -16.98 38.30 3.15
CA TYR A 756 -18.31 37.74 2.95
C TYR A 756 -19.38 38.50 3.71
N TYR A 757 -19.14 38.88 4.97
CA TYR A 757 -20.08 39.71 5.75
C TYR A 757 -20.33 41.07 5.09
N ALA A 758 -19.29 41.72 4.57
CA ALA A 758 -19.45 42.97 3.82
C ALA A 758 -20.24 42.77 2.52
N ILE A 759 -19.99 41.71 1.75
CA ILE A 759 -20.74 41.36 0.54
C ILE A 759 -22.20 41.03 0.86
N PHE A 760 -22.47 40.27 1.93
CA PHE A 760 -23.82 39.99 2.42
C PHE A 760 -24.55 41.29 2.79
N SER A 761 -23.89 42.20 3.51
CA SER A 761 -24.49 43.50 3.87
C SER A 761 -24.76 44.40 2.67
N GLU A 762 -23.98 44.28 1.59
CA GLU A 762 -24.17 45.01 0.35
C GLU A 762 -25.28 44.42 -0.53
N LEU A 763 -25.34 43.10 -0.69
CA LEU A 763 -26.24 42.42 -1.62
C LEU A 763 -27.60 42.03 -1.02
N GLN A 764 -27.62 41.51 0.23
CA GLN A 764 -28.81 40.92 0.85
C GLN A 764 -29.52 41.90 1.82
N LEU A 765 -28.78 42.86 2.39
CA LEU A 765 -29.32 43.93 3.25
C LEU A 765 -29.40 45.30 2.55
N SER A 766 -28.82 45.43 1.34
CA SER A 766 -28.72 46.69 0.58
C SER A 766 -28.12 47.89 1.36
N SER A 767 -27.45 47.63 2.48
CA SER A 767 -27.00 48.66 3.43
C SER A 767 -25.55 49.02 3.19
N GLN A 768 -25.35 49.95 2.25
CA GLN A 768 -24.03 50.39 1.82
C GLN A 768 -23.18 50.98 2.96
N ASP A 769 -23.79 51.74 3.89
CA ASP A 769 -23.08 52.31 5.05
C ASP A 769 -22.60 51.25 6.05
N ARG A 770 -23.39 50.19 6.28
CA ARG A 770 -23.00 49.06 7.12
C ARG A 770 -21.80 48.33 6.50
N ALA A 771 -21.77 48.14 5.19
CA ALA A 771 -20.62 47.57 4.47
C ALA A 771 -19.34 48.42 4.67
N VAL A 772 -19.43 49.75 4.63
CA VAL A 772 -18.28 50.64 4.92
C VAL A 772 -17.77 50.45 6.35
N GLN A 773 -18.66 50.43 7.33
CA GLN A 773 -18.28 50.24 8.74
C GLN A 773 -17.60 48.88 8.96
N ILE A 774 -18.08 47.81 8.31
CA ILE A 774 -17.48 46.48 8.34
C ILE A 774 -16.07 46.51 7.76
N TYR A 775 -15.87 47.15 6.60
CA TYR A 775 -14.54 47.27 5.99
C TYR A 775 -13.57 48.14 6.82
N LEU A 776 -14.05 49.20 7.48
CA LEU A 776 -13.21 50.03 8.35
C LEU A 776 -12.79 49.27 9.62
N LYS A 777 -13.71 48.60 10.31
CA LYS A 777 -13.41 47.73 11.47
C LYS A 777 -12.44 46.59 11.10
N ALA A 778 -12.61 46.00 9.91
CA ALA A 778 -11.68 45.00 9.40
C ALA A 778 -10.24 45.54 9.24
N LEU A 779 -10.08 46.78 8.76
CA LEU A 779 -8.77 47.42 8.60
C LEU A 779 -8.09 47.78 9.93
N GLU A 780 -8.84 47.92 11.03
CA GLU A 780 -8.29 48.15 12.37
C GLU A 780 -7.77 46.84 13.00
N ILE A 781 -8.47 45.72 12.78
CA ILE A 781 -8.18 44.42 13.40
C ILE A 781 -7.18 43.59 12.59
N LEU A 782 -7.17 43.71 11.26
CA LEU A 782 -6.34 42.87 10.40
C LEU A 782 -4.86 43.33 10.35
N PRO A 783 -3.90 42.38 10.24
CA PRO A 783 -2.51 42.71 9.97
C PRO A 783 -2.35 43.60 8.73
N LYS A 784 -1.46 44.60 8.80
CA LYS A 784 -1.23 45.64 7.77
C LYS A 784 -0.70 45.13 6.40
N ASP A 785 -0.74 43.83 6.17
CA ASP A 785 -0.33 43.12 4.96
C ASP A 785 -1.48 42.95 3.92
N PHE A 786 -2.75 43.17 4.29
CA PHE A 786 -3.91 42.76 3.48
C PHE A 786 -4.40 43.82 2.46
N SER A 787 -3.67 43.97 1.35
CA SER A 787 -3.99 44.91 0.26
C SER A 787 -5.38 44.77 -0.38
N LYS A 788 -6.05 43.61 -0.25
CA LYS A 788 -7.36 43.37 -0.88
C LYS A 788 -8.49 44.23 -0.29
N PHE A 789 -8.43 44.55 1.01
CA PHE A 789 -9.45 45.36 1.68
C PHE A 789 -9.44 46.80 1.18
N TYR A 790 -8.23 47.38 1.03
CA TYR A 790 -8.05 48.70 0.44
C TYR A 790 -8.63 48.79 -0.98
N ILE A 791 -8.47 47.75 -1.80
CA ILE A 791 -9.05 47.69 -3.16
C ILE A 791 -10.58 47.59 -3.10
N LEU A 792 -11.14 46.66 -2.30
CA LEU A 792 -12.59 46.44 -2.19
C LEU A 792 -13.33 47.67 -1.60
N LEU A 793 -12.78 48.28 -0.54
CA LEU A 793 -13.33 49.50 0.05
C LEU A 793 -13.27 50.68 -0.94
N SER A 794 -12.21 50.78 -1.75
CA SER A 794 -12.09 51.82 -2.77
C SER A 794 -13.06 51.59 -3.94
N GLN A 795 -13.33 50.34 -4.31
CA GLN A 795 -14.38 49.97 -5.27
C GLN A 795 -15.80 50.20 -4.72
N LEU A 796 -16.01 50.05 -3.41
CA LEU A 796 -17.25 50.43 -2.74
C LEU A 796 -17.44 51.97 -2.77
N TYR A 797 -16.41 52.74 -2.43
CA TYR A 797 -16.47 54.21 -2.55
C TYR A 797 -16.65 54.70 -3.99
N LEU A 798 -16.12 53.98 -4.99
CA LEU A 798 -16.38 54.25 -6.40
C LEU A 798 -17.87 54.02 -6.75
N ARG A 799 -18.49 52.95 -6.25
CA ARG A 799 -19.94 52.68 -6.41
C ARG A 799 -20.82 53.71 -5.70
N MET A 800 -20.34 54.30 -4.60
CA MET A 800 -20.97 55.45 -3.92
C MET A 800 -20.69 56.81 -4.59
N GLY A 801 -19.91 56.86 -5.67
CA GLY A 801 -19.50 58.10 -6.33
C GLY A 801 -18.49 58.97 -5.55
N ASN A 802 -17.97 58.51 -4.39
CA ASN A 802 -17.09 59.32 -3.55
C ASN A 802 -15.61 59.16 -3.93
N LEU A 803 -15.21 59.88 -4.98
CA LEU A 803 -13.84 59.87 -5.52
C LEU A 803 -12.78 60.35 -4.51
N GLU A 804 -13.12 61.26 -3.59
CA GLU A 804 -12.18 61.73 -2.57
C GLU A 804 -11.85 60.65 -1.54
N LYS A 805 -12.86 59.99 -0.98
CA LYS A 805 -12.65 58.90 -0.01
C LYS A 805 -11.90 57.75 -0.67
N MET A 806 -12.25 57.41 -1.92
CA MET A 806 -11.55 56.42 -2.75
C MET A 806 -10.04 56.73 -2.92
N ARG A 807 -9.69 57.98 -3.24
CA ARG A 807 -8.29 58.42 -3.35
C ARG A 807 -7.56 58.41 -2.00
N LYS A 808 -8.24 58.83 -0.92
CA LYS A 808 -7.72 58.79 0.45
C LYS A 808 -7.47 57.34 0.91
N THR A 809 -8.32 56.36 0.57
CA THR A 809 -8.11 54.94 0.90
C THR A 809 -6.98 54.31 0.10
N PHE A 810 -6.84 54.61 -1.19
CA PHE A 810 -5.67 54.16 -1.96
C PHE A 810 -4.36 54.79 -1.45
N GLY A 811 -4.35 56.08 -1.14
CA GLY A 811 -3.19 56.76 -0.53
C GLY A 811 -2.77 56.13 0.80
N ARG A 812 -3.73 55.83 1.68
CA ARG A 812 -3.49 55.11 2.94
C ARG A 812 -2.93 53.69 2.70
N GLY A 813 -3.53 52.94 1.77
CA GLY A 813 -3.06 51.60 1.40
C GLY A 813 -1.64 51.58 0.83
N ILE A 814 -1.26 52.59 0.03
CA ILE A 814 0.11 52.78 -0.47
C ILE A 814 1.08 53.05 0.69
N GLY A 815 0.72 53.93 1.63
CA GLY A 815 1.58 54.26 2.78
C GLY A 815 1.80 53.08 3.74
N GLU A 816 0.73 52.34 4.08
CA GLU A 816 0.77 51.26 5.07
C GLU A 816 1.26 49.92 4.50
N CYS A 817 0.71 49.47 3.36
CA CYS A 817 1.01 48.14 2.82
C CYS A 817 2.17 48.15 1.81
N LYS A 818 2.37 49.26 1.10
CA LYS A 818 3.33 49.44 0.00
C LYS A 818 3.29 48.38 -1.12
N LYS A 819 2.24 47.56 -1.26
CA LYS A 819 2.23 46.43 -2.21
C LYS A 819 1.93 46.83 -3.65
N ALA A 820 2.73 46.30 -4.58
CA ALA A 820 2.57 46.35 -6.05
C ALA A 820 1.11 46.40 -6.55
N LYS A 821 0.29 45.43 -6.13
CA LYS A 821 -1.12 45.30 -6.57
C LYS A 821 -1.99 46.52 -6.24
N ILE A 822 -1.65 47.32 -5.23
CA ILE A 822 -2.39 48.55 -4.90
C ILE A 822 -2.10 49.62 -5.96
N PHE A 823 -0.84 49.78 -6.36
CA PHE A 823 -0.45 50.71 -7.43
C PHE A 823 -1.10 50.33 -8.76
N GLU A 824 -1.05 49.04 -9.14
CA GLU A 824 -1.67 48.52 -10.37
C GLU A 824 -3.18 48.78 -10.41
N ASN A 825 -3.93 48.43 -9.35
CA ASN A 825 -5.38 48.66 -9.30
C ASN A 825 -5.76 50.15 -9.23
N TYR A 826 -4.96 50.97 -8.54
CA TYR A 826 -5.22 52.41 -8.45
C TYR A 826 -4.96 53.12 -9.78
N ALA A 827 -3.87 52.76 -10.47
CA ALA A 827 -3.59 53.25 -11.82
C ALA A 827 -4.65 52.78 -12.82
N GLU A 828 -5.09 51.52 -12.78
CA GLU A 828 -6.16 51.03 -13.66
C GLU A 828 -7.49 51.78 -13.45
N ILE A 829 -7.84 52.11 -12.19
CA ILE A 829 -9.05 52.89 -11.88
C ILE A 829 -8.91 54.35 -12.33
N GLU A 830 -7.79 55.02 -12.06
CA GLU A 830 -7.58 56.41 -12.53
C GLU A 830 -7.46 56.51 -14.05
N LEU A 831 -6.97 55.45 -14.74
CA LEU A 831 -6.95 55.36 -16.19
C LEU A 831 -8.37 55.21 -16.77
N LYS A 832 -9.22 54.38 -16.13
CA LYS A 832 -10.66 54.30 -16.47
C LYS A 832 -11.42 55.61 -16.19
N LEU A 833 -10.93 56.43 -15.26
CA LEU A 833 -11.42 57.79 -15.00
C LEU A 833 -10.76 58.86 -15.90
N GLY A 834 -9.87 58.48 -16.82
CA GLY A 834 -9.21 59.38 -17.78
C GLY A 834 -8.08 60.26 -17.22
N ASN A 835 -7.68 60.10 -15.96
CA ASN A 835 -6.71 60.98 -15.29
C ASN A 835 -5.25 60.56 -15.59
N VAL A 836 -4.80 60.74 -16.83
CA VAL A 836 -3.46 60.31 -17.30
C VAL A 836 -2.31 60.82 -16.42
N ASP A 837 -2.32 62.09 -16.03
CA ASP A 837 -1.22 62.65 -15.21
C ASP A 837 -1.20 62.10 -13.77
N ARG A 838 -2.36 61.69 -13.23
CA ARG A 838 -2.39 60.94 -11.96
C ARG A 838 -1.83 59.55 -12.13
N CYS A 839 -2.14 58.86 -13.23
CA CYS A 839 -1.55 57.55 -13.53
C CYS A 839 -0.02 57.63 -13.60
N ARG A 840 0.54 58.66 -14.24
CA ARG A 840 1.99 58.94 -14.25
C ARG A 840 2.58 59.09 -12.85
N ILE A 841 1.96 59.88 -11.97
CA ILE A 841 2.38 60.04 -10.58
C ILE A 841 2.26 58.73 -9.78
N ILE A 842 1.29 57.87 -10.09
CA ILE A 842 1.14 56.56 -9.43
C ILE A 842 2.24 55.61 -9.90
N HIS A 843 2.54 55.54 -11.19
CA HIS A 843 3.61 54.70 -11.73
C HIS A 843 5.01 55.21 -11.35
N SER A 844 5.25 56.52 -11.27
CA SER A 844 6.53 57.04 -10.76
C SER A 844 6.75 56.63 -9.31
N LYS A 845 5.74 56.79 -8.44
CA LYS A 845 5.78 56.33 -7.04
C LYS A 845 5.87 54.81 -6.91
N TYR A 846 5.31 54.06 -7.85
CA TYR A 846 5.47 52.61 -7.90
C TYR A 846 6.93 52.23 -8.19
N VAL A 847 7.56 52.87 -9.17
CA VAL A 847 8.99 52.71 -9.47
C VAL A 847 9.87 53.17 -8.31
N GLU A 848 9.61 54.32 -7.68
CA GLU A 848 10.31 54.78 -6.47
C GLU A 848 10.21 53.75 -5.31
N SER A 849 9.03 53.13 -5.14
CA SER A 849 8.79 52.14 -4.08
C SER A 849 9.42 50.77 -4.35
N TYR A 850 9.58 50.42 -5.62
CA TYR A 850 10.19 49.17 -6.08
C TYR A 850 11.14 49.39 -7.27
N PRO A 851 12.31 50.02 -7.06
CA PRO A 851 13.24 50.30 -8.15
C PRO A 851 13.76 49.00 -8.77
N PHE A 852 14.11 48.02 -7.94
CA PHE A 852 14.77 46.77 -8.35
C PHE A 852 13.85 45.69 -8.94
N THR A 853 12.56 46.00 -9.19
CA THR A 853 11.56 45.02 -9.65
C THR A 853 11.14 45.33 -11.09
N PRO A 854 11.41 44.46 -12.08
CA PRO A 854 11.06 44.75 -13.48
C PRO A 854 9.59 45.08 -13.74
N GLN A 855 8.68 44.52 -12.94
CA GLN A 855 7.23 44.70 -13.11
C GLN A 855 6.78 46.16 -12.90
N SER A 856 7.44 46.94 -12.03
CA SER A 856 7.09 48.36 -11.83
C SER A 856 7.40 49.17 -13.10
N TRP A 857 8.62 49.03 -13.63
CA TRP A 857 9.05 49.61 -14.90
C TRP A 857 8.21 49.16 -16.09
N ILE A 858 7.96 47.85 -16.25
CA ILE A 858 7.14 47.32 -17.34
C ILE A 858 5.72 47.91 -17.28
N SER A 859 5.12 48.02 -16.09
CA SER A 859 3.78 48.63 -15.96
C SER A 859 3.74 50.11 -16.37
N PHE A 860 4.83 50.86 -16.15
CA PHE A 860 4.93 52.27 -16.55
C PHE A 860 5.21 52.41 -18.05
N ILE A 861 6.08 51.56 -18.58
CA ILE A 861 6.36 51.44 -20.02
C ILE A 861 5.08 51.09 -20.78
N ASP A 862 4.28 50.13 -20.30
CA ASP A 862 3.01 49.74 -20.91
C ASP A 862 1.98 50.88 -20.89
N LEU A 863 1.98 51.74 -19.86
CA LEU A 863 1.14 52.94 -19.84
C LEU A 863 1.58 53.98 -20.88
N GLU A 864 2.87 54.33 -20.95
CA GLU A 864 3.33 55.32 -21.95
C GLU A 864 3.28 54.77 -23.39
N LEU A 865 3.33 53.44 -23.59
CA LEU A 865 3.04 52.78 -24.87
C LEU A 865 1.56 52.94 -25.27
N LEU A 866 0.62 52.76 -24.33
CA LEU A 866 -0.81 53.02 -24.58
C LEU A 866 -1.09 54.49 -24.94
N LEU A 867 -0.23 55.41 -24.49
CA LEU A 867 -0.27 56.84 -24.82
C LEU A 867 0.56 57.19 -26.08
N ASN A 868 1.25 56.22 -26.68
CA ASN A 868 2.14 56.37 -27.84
C ASN A 868 3.33 57.34 -27.65
N GLU A 869 3.74 57.58 -26.40
CA GLU A 869 4.79 58.53 -26.01
C GLU A 869 6.19 57.89 -26.10
N MET A 870 6.58 57.51 -27.32
CA MET A 870 7.77 56.70 -27.59
C MET A 870 9.10 57.28 -27.09
N GLY A 871 9.21 58.61 -27.00
CA GLY A 871 10.40 59.27 -26.43
C GLY A 871 10.56 58.98 -24.93
N ARG A 872 9.44 58.96 -24.18
CA ARG A 872 9.43 58.63 -22.75
C ARG A 872 9.62 57.14 -22.51
N VAL A 873 9.01 56.29 -23.34
CA VAL A 873 9.20 54.83 -23.30
C VAL A 873 10.69 54.49 -23.41
N ARG A 874 11.42 55.10 -24.36
CA ARG A 874 12.88 54.92 -24.51
C ARG A 874 13.63 55.40 -23.27
N GLY A 875 13.36 56.60 -22.79
CA GLY A 875 14.02 57.14 -21.59
C GLY A 875 13.80 56.27 -20.33
N LEU A 876 12.61 55.69 -20.17
CA LEU A 876 12.31 54.74 -19.09
C LEU A 876 13.06 53.41 -19.25
N CYS A 877 13.13 52.86 -20.46
CA CYS A 877 13.93 51.66 -20.76
C CYS A 877 15.43 51.89 -20.50
N GLU A 878 15.99 53.02 -20.95
CA GLU A 878 17.40 53.36 -20.71
C GLU A 878 17.68 53.57 -19.22
N SER A 879 16.83 54.33 -18.51
CA SER A 879 16.92 54.52 -17.05
C SER A 879 16.90 53.18 -16.28
N ALA A 880 16.08 52.22 -16.73
CA ALA A 880 15.99 50.90 -16.11
C ALA A 880 17.19 49.98 -16.44
N ILE A 881 17.90 50.23 -17.55
CA ILE A 881 19.07 49.47 -18.02
C ILE A 881 20.38 49.97 -17.39
N GLU A 882 20.41 51.23 -16.96
CA GLU A 882 21.51 51.85 -16.21
C GLU A 882 21.53 51.42 -14.72
N MET A 883 20.45 50.82 -14.20
CA MET A 883 20.39 50.33 -12.82
C MET A 883 21.06 48.96 -12.66
N ASP A 884 22.31 48.95 -12.16
CA ASP A 884 23.10 47.72 -11.96
C ASP A 884 22.54 46.73 -10.92
N GLN A 885 21.62 47.15 -10.04
CA GLN A 885 21.05 46.32 -8.97
C GLN A 885 19.67 45.70 -9.31
N MET A 886 19.29 45.65 -10.58
CA MET A 886 18.00 45.11 -11.03
C MET A 886 17.89 43.58 -10.88
N ASN A 887 16.77 43.09 -10.34
CA ASN A 887 16.45 41.66 -10.37
C ASN A 887 16.03 41.25 -11.79
N ASN A 888 16.64 40.21 -12.36
CA ASN A 888 16.33 39.68 -13.70
C ASN A 888 16.25 40.76 -14.81
N PRO A 889 17.36 41.47 -15.12
CA PRO A 889 17.39 42.54 -16.12
C PRO A 889 16.98 42.06 -17.53
N GLU A 890 17.14 40.76 -17.84
CA GLU A 890 16.71 40.13 -19.09
C GLU A 890 15.26 40.46 -19.50
N LEU A 891 14.34 40.60 -18.53
CA LEU A 891 12.94 40.92 -18.81
C LEU A 891 12.76 42.31 -19.42
N ILE A 892 13.54 43.30 -18.98
CA ILE A 892 13.48 44.68 -19.49
C ILE A 892 14.17 44.75 -20.85
N TRP A 893 15.31 44.07 -21.01
CA TRP A 893 15.99 43.96 -22.31
C TRP A 893 15.10 43.33 -23.38
N ASN A 894 14.41 42.23 -23.05
CA ASN A 894 13.48 41.58 -23.98
C ASN A 894 12.29 42.51 -24.30
N LYS A 895 11.67 43.13 -23.29
CA LYS A 895 10.57 44.08 -23.50
C LYS A 895 11.01 45.27 -24.38
N TYR A 896 12.19 45.83 -24.17
CA TYR A 896 12.71 46.94 -24.97
C TYR A 896 13.02 46.52 -26.41
N LEU A 897 13.61 45.33 -26.60
CA LEU A 897 13.83 44.75 -27.93
C LEU A 897 12.52 44.50 -28.67
N ASP A 898 11.48 43.98 -28.00
CA ASP A 898 10.17 43.75 -28.60
C ASP A 898 9.46 45.07 -28.96
N ILE A 899 9.61 46.11 -28.14
CA ILE A 899 9.11 47.47 -28.45
C ILE A 899 9.78 48.03 -29.71
N GLU A 900 11.11 48.04 -29.79
CA GLU A 900 11.83 48.57 -30.96
C GLU A 900 11.62 47.72 -32.23
N LYS A 901 11.34 46.42 -32.10
CA LYS A 901 10.89 45.58 -33.23
C LYS A 901 9.51 45.98 -33.74
N ASN A 902 8.56 46.26 -32.85
CA ASN A 902 7.17 46.52 -33.20
C ASN A 902 6.91 47.94 -33.74
N VAL A 903 7.74 48.93 -33.39
CA VAL A 903 7.54 50.36 -33.73
C VAL A 903 8.10 50.76 -35.12
N ALA A 904 8.59 49.78 -35.88
CA ALA A 904 9.02 49.85 -37.28
C ALA A 904 10.35 50.57 -37.63
N GLN A 905 11.07 49.93 -38.54
CA GLN A 905 12.16 50.40 -39.41
C GLN A 905 13.47 50.96 -38.84
N ASN A 906 13.62 51.21 -37.54
CA ASN A 906 14.95 51.53 -36.96
C ASN A 906 15.81 50.28 -36.69
N TYR A 907 16.05 49.48 -37.72
CA TYR A 907 16.96 48.32 -37.73
C TYR A 907 18.33 48.66 -37.12
N GLN A 908 18.87 49.85 -37.40
CA GLN A 908 20.13 50.33 -36.81
C GLN A 908 20.10 50.45 -35.27
N ASN A 909 18.96 50.80 -34.67
CA ASN A 909 18.82 50.90 -33.22
C ASN A 909 18.68 49.53 -32.58
N VAL A 910 17.91 48.62 -33.20
CA VAL A 910 17.82 47.21 -32.75
C VAL A 910 19.20 46.54 -32.81
N GLN A 911 19.99 46.79 -33.87
CA GLN A 911 21.39 46.34 -33.95
C GLN A 911 22.28 46.94 -32.85
N LYS A 912 22.24 48.26 -32.62
CA LYS A 912 22.99 48.91 -31.53
C LYS A 912 22.59 48.34 -30.17
N LEU A 913 21.31 48.03 -29.96
CA LEU A 913 20.79 47.48 -28.72
C LEU A 913 21.26 46.03 -28.50
N TYR A 914 21.18 45.17 -29.52
CA TYR A 914 21.77 43.83 -29.48
C TYR A 914 23.30 43.86 -29.29
N GLN A 915 24.02 44.80 -29.91
CA GLN A 915 25.46 44.98 -29.68
C GLN A 915 25.77 45.40 -28.24
N ARG A 916 25.02 46.36 -27.66
CA ARG A 916 25.12 46.72 -26.23
C ARG A 916 24.83 45.53 -25.31
N LEU A 917 23.84 44.70 -25.64
CA LEU A 917 23.49 43.50 -24.86
C LEU A 917 24.57 42.41 -24.94
N LEU A 918 25.21 42.22 -26.10
CA LEU A 918 26.33 41.30 -26.29
C LEU A 918 27.62 41.77 -25.60
N LEU A 919 27.80 43.08 -25.39
CA LEU A 919 28.88 43.62 -24.54
C LEU A 919 28.64 43.34 -23.05
N LYS A 920 27.37 43.30 -22.60
CA LYS A 920 27.01 42.95 -21.20
C LYS A 920 26.90 41.43 -20.96
N THR A 921 26.55 40.62 -21.97
CA THR A 921 26.25 39.18 -21.78
C THR A 921 26.77 38.29 -22.91
N THR A 922 27.51 37.24 -22.56
CA THR A 922 28.01 36.20 -23.48
C THR A 922 27.12 34.95 -23.47
N HIS A 923 25.80 35.09 -23.33
CA HIS A 923 24.90 33.94 -23.21
C HIS A 923 24.42 33.43 -24.60
N PRO A 924 24.45 32.11 -24.90
CA PRO A 924 24.15 31.58 -26.23
C PRO A 924 22.74 31.89 -26.78
N LYS A 925 21.75 32.19 -25.93
CA LYS A 925 20.40 32.60 -26.39
C LYS A 925 20.42 33.93 -27.15
N VAL A 926 21.16 34.93 -26.66
CA VAL A 926 21.21 36.27 -27.25
C VAL A 926 21.78 36.21 -28.68
N PHE A 927 22.85 35.43 -28.88
CA PHE A 927 23.40 35.17 -30.22
C PHE A 927 22.40 34.50 -31.16
N LYS A 928 21.56 33.58 -30.66
CA LYS A 928 20.53 32.89 -31.46
C LYS A 928 19.39 33.82 -31.85
N GLU A 929 18.94 34.67 -30.93
CA GLU A 929 17.85 35.63 -31.14
C GLU A 929 18.28 36.79 -32.06
N TYR A 930 19.48 37.35 -31.86
CA TYR A 930 20.00 38.39 -32.75
C TYR A 930 20.24 37.86 -34.17
N SER A 931 20.85 36.67 -34.31
CA SER A 931 21.02 36.08 -35.64
C SER A 931 19.69 35.72 -36.29
N LEU A 932 18.69 35.22 -35.54
CA LEU A 932 17.35 34.96 -36.07
C LEU A 932 16.73 36.24 -36.67
N TYR A 933 16.78 37.35 -35.94
CA TYR A 933 16.28 38.64 -36.41
C TYR A 933 17.01 39.12 -37.69
N GLU A 934 18.33 38.95 -37.77
CA GLU A 934 19.11 39.27 -38.98
C GLU A 934 18.75 38.35 -40.18
N PHE A 935 18.49 37.06 -39.94
CA PHE A 935 18.03 36.13 -40.98
C PHE A 935 16.61 36.45 -41.46
N GLU A 936 15.69 36.80 -40.56
CA GLU A 936 14.30 37.16 -40.88
C GLU A 936 14.19 38.46 -41.69
N ASN A 937 15.08 39.44 -41.44
CA ASN A 937 15.17 40.67 -42.23
C ASN A 937 15.98 40.51 -43.55
N GLY A 938 16.32 39.29 -43.96
CA GLY A 938 17.02 39.01 -45.22
C GLY A 938 18.54 39.26 -45.22
N MET A 939 19.10 39.76 -44.12
CA MET A 939 20.53 40.09 -43.99
C MET A 939 21.35 38.86 -43.55
N HIS A 940 21.27 37.80 -44.34
CA HIS A 940 21.83 36.48 -44.02
C HIS A 940 23.34 36.49 -43.75
N THR A 941 24.10 37.39 -44.39
CA THR A 941 25.54 37.59 -44.13
C THR A 941 25.82 38.14 -42.74
N ASN A 942 25.02 39.08 -42.25
CA ASN A 942 25.13 39.61 -40.89
C ASN A 942 24.73 38.56 -39.86
N GLY A 943 23.64 37.83 -40.09
CA GLY A 943 23.21 36.71 -39.23
C GLY A 943 24.29 35.64 -39.07
N ARG A 944 24.99 35.29 -40.16
CA ARG A 944 26.17 34.42 -40.15
C ARG A 944 27.33 35.02 -39.35
N ASN A 945 27.70 36.27 -39.63
CA ASN A 945 28.79 36.97 -38.93
C ASN A 945 28.55 37.08 -37.40
N VAL A 946 27.30 37.24 -36.96
CA VAL A 946 26.92 37.21 -35.53
C VAL A 946 27.18 35.84 -34.91
N ILE A 947 26.85 34.76 -35.61
CA ILE A 947 27.11 33.40 -35.12
C ILE A 947 28.62 33.11 -35.11
N GLU A 948 29.38 33.47 -36.15
CA GLU A 948 30.84 33.28 -36.16
C GLU A 948 31.54 34.06 -35.05
N LYS A 949 31.17 35.34 -34.82
CA LYS A 949 31.65 36.11 -33.66
C LYS A 949 31.35 35.40 -32.34
N GLY A 950 30.16 34.82 -32.20
CA GLY A 950 29.82 33.97 -31.06
C GLY A 950 30.70 32.71 -30.97
N LEU A 951 31.05 32.08 -32.10
CA LEU A 951 31.92 30.90 -32.12
C LEU A 951 33.39 31.23 -31.80
N GLU A 952 33.89 32.41 -32.17
CA GLU A 952 35.22 32.93 -31.82
C GLU A 952 35.29 33.27 -30.32
N ILE A 953 34.35 34.09 -29.83
CA ILE A 953 33.66 33.98 -28.53
C ILE A 953 34.08 32.80 -27.65
N TYR A 954 33.27 31.74 -27.71
CA TYR A 954 33.44 30.51 -26.91
C TYR A 954 34.67 29.68 -27.29
N LYS A 955 35.32 29.93 -28.44
CA LYS A 955 36.62 29.31 -28.78
C LYS A 955 37.75 29.91 -27.94
N ASN A 956 37.75 31.22 -27.75
CA ASN A 956 38.73 31.93 -26.92
C ASN A 956 38.51 31.64 -25.42
N GLU A 957 37.25 31.55 -24.98
CA GLU A 957 36.89 31.21 -23.60
C GLU A 957 37.05 29.70 -23.26
N ASN A 958 37.28 28.83 -24.24
CA ASN A 958 37.25 27.35 -24.12
C ASN A 958 35.89 26.76 -23.68
N SER A 959 34.80 27.49 -23.87
CA SER A 959 33.40 27.10 -23.55
C SER A 959 32.85 26.09 -24.58
N HIS A 960 33.32 24.85 -24.48
CA HIS A 960 33.08 23.80 -25.48
C HIS A 960 31.62 23.32 -25.59
N VAL A 961 30.77 23.52 -24.57
CA VAL A 961 29.37 23.07 -24.62
C VAL A 961 28.52 24.07 -25.39
N GLU A 962 28.73 25.35 -25.11
CA GLU A 962 28.08 26.53 -25.67
C GLU A 962 28.40 26.65 -27.16
N ARG A 963 29.69 26.49 -27.52
CA ARG A 963 30.16 26.44 -28.91
C ARG A 963 29.48 25.32 -29.71
N ALA A 964 29.31 24.14 -29.13
CA ALA A 964 28.60 23.03 -29.78
C ALA A 964 27.09 23.31 -29.94
N GLN A 965 26.46 24.00 -28.98
CA GLN A 965 25.04 24.41 -29.09
C GLN A 965 24.79 25.48 -30.14
N LEU A 966 25.77 26.33 -30.46
CA LEU A 966 25.69 27.33 -31.53
C LEU A 966 25.99 26.72 -32.90
N LEU A 967 26.96 25.82 -33.03
CA LEU A 967 27.17 25.06 -34.28
C LEU A 967 25.93 24.23 -34.65
N ALA A 968 25.28 23.59 -33.68
CA ALA A 968 24.03 22.87 -33.93
C ALA A 968 22.90 23.80 -34.40
N TYR A 969 22.86 25.04 -33.89
CA TYR A 969 21.90 26.06 -34.31
C TYR A 969 22.20 26.64 -35.69
N LEU A 970 23.48 26.90 -36.02
CA LEU A 970 23.90 27.31 -37.36
C LEU A 970 23.42 26.30 -38.40
N LEU A 971 23.61 24.99 -38.15
CA LEU A 971 23.09 23.94 -39.02
C LEU A 971 21.55 23.92 -39.11
N GLN A 972 20.82 24.37 -38.09
CA GLN A 972 19.37 24.51 -38.14
C GLN A 972 18.94 25.72 -38.99
N MET A 973 19.67 26.84 -38.91
CA MET A 973 19.39 28.06 -39.66
C MET A 973 19.78 27.93 -41.14
N GLU A 974 20.95 27.36 -41.44
CA GLU A 974 21.36 27.07 -42.83
C GLU A 974 20.41 26.08 -43.52
N LYS A 975 19.78 25.16 -42.79
CA LYS A 975 18.71 24.29 -43.35
C LYS A 975 17.41 25.03 -43.68
N LYS A 976 17.18 26.22 -43.11
CA LYS A 976 15.97 27.02 -43.33
C LYS A 976 16.18 28.13 -44.37
N PHE A 977 17.33 28.79 -44.34
CA PHE A 977 17.62 30.00 -45.12
C PHE A 977 18.89 29.89 -45.99
N GLY A 978 19.69 28.83 -45.83
CA GLY A 978 20.98 28.65 -46.50
C GLY A 978 20.91 27.85 -47.80
N THR A 979 22.01 27.86 -48.55
CA THR A 979 22.12 27.03 -49.76
C THR A 979 22.53 25.60 -49.42
N SER A 980 22.31 24.65 -50.34
CA SER A 980 22.70 23.24 -50.13
C SER A 980 24.18 23.07 -49.78
N LYS A 981 25.07 23.91 -50.35
CA LYS A 981 26.51 23.93 -50.05
C LYS A 981 26.79 24.41 -48.62
N ASP A 982 26.07 25.43 -48.15
CA ASP A 982 26.21 25.97 -46.80
C ASP A 982 25.78 24.95 -45.74
N VAL A 983 24.69 24.21 -46.00
CA VAL A 983 24.21 23.10 -45.16
C VAL A 983 25.25 21.99 -45.04
N GLU A 984 25.92 21.60 -46.12
CA GLU A 984 27.00 20.60 -46.06
C GLU A 984 28.22 21.09 -45.28
N ASN A 985 28.60 22.35 -45.44
CA ASN A 985 29.68 22.95 -44.68
C ASN A 985 29.33 23.00 -43.18
N ALA A 986 28.13 23.45 -42.81
CA ALA A 986 27.65 23.46 -41.42
C ALA A 986 27.53 22.05 -40.81
N LYS A 987 27.29 20.99 -41.60
CA LYS A 987 27.35 19.59 -41.14
C LYS A 987 28.79 19.17 -40.82
N LYS A 988 29.77 19.51 -41.66
CA LYS A 988 31.19 19.13 -41.48
C LYS A 988 31.79 19.74 -40.21
N ARG A 989 31.36 20.94 -39.82
CA ARG A 989 31.85 21.69 -38.64
C ARG A 989 31.28 21.19 -37.29
N GLN A 990 30.35 20.22 -37.27
CA GLN A 990 29.70 19.77 -36.03
C GLN A 990 30.68 19.09 -35.06
N ALA A 991 30.50 19.38 -33.76
CA ALA A 991 31.33 18.82 -32.69
C ALA A 991 31.04 17.34 -32.44
N LYS A 992 32.10 16.53 -32.30
CA LYS A 992 32.03 15.12 -31.93
C LYS A 992 32.28 14.96 -30.42
N LYS A 993 31.44 14.19 -29.73
CA LYS A 993 31.62 13.90 -28.30
C LYS A 993 32.61 12.75 -28.12
N VAL A 994 33.68 12.96 -27.35
CA VAL A 994 34.75 12.00 -27.09
C VAL A 994 34.99 11.90 -25.58
N LEU A 995 35.23 10.69 -25.07
CA LEU A 995 35.55 10.45 -23.66
C LEU A 995 37.06 10.59 -23.45
N ARG A 996 37.49 11.41 -22.48
CA ARG A 996 38.90 11.66 -22.15
C ARG A 996 39.17 11.30 -20.69
N LYS A 997 40.16 10.44 -20.45
CA LYS A 997 40.61 10.10 -19.10
C LYS A 997 41.64 11.13 -18.61
N ARG A 998 41.50 11.63 -17.39
CA ARG A 998 42.38 12.63 -16.75
C ARG A 998 42.83 12.11 -15.38
N LYS A 999 44.14 12.09 -15.11
CA LYS A 999 44.67 11.79 -13.78
C LYS A 999 44.68 13.05 -12.91
N LEU A 1000 44.19 12.94 -11.69
CA LEU A 1000 44.40 13.93 -10.63
C LEU A 1000 45.74 13.66 -9.91
N GLN A 1001 46.18 14.59 -9.06
CA GLN A 1001 47.49 14.51 -8.40
C GLN A 1001 47.63 13.27 -7.49
N ASP A 1002 46.52 12.78 -6.92
CA ASP A 1002 46.44 11.55 -6.11
C ASP A 1002 46.40 10.24 -6.95
N GLN A 1003 46.91 10.29 -8.18
CA GLN A 1003 47.01 9.20 -9.16
C GLN A 1003 45.71 8.53 -9.66
N THR A 1004 44.54 8.83 -9.11
CA THR A 1004 43.24 8.35 -9.63
C THR A 1004 42.85 9.01 -10.96
N THR A 1005 42.35 8.20 -11.91
CA THR A 1005 41.79 8.66 -13.20
C THR A 1005 40.29 8.91 -13.13
N VAL A 1006 39.82 10.05 -13.65
CA VAL A 1006 38.40 10.38 -13.92
C VAL A 1006 38.17 10.47 -15.43
N GLU A 1007 36.98 10.13 -15.91
CA GLU A 1007 36.62 10.21 -17.34
C GLU A 1007 35.64 11.36 -17.62
N ASP A 1008 36.10 12.36 -18.37
CA ASP A 1008 35.33 13.56 -18.75
C ASP A 1008 34.83 13.46 -20.20
N ILE A 1009 33.64 13.98 -20.49
CA ILE A 1009 33.13 14.13 -21.86
C ILE A 1009 33.68 15.43 -22.46
N VAL A 1010 34.51 15.31 -23.49
CA VAL A 1010 35.11 16.45 -24.21
C VAL A 1010 34.51 16.55 -25.61
N TYR A 1011 34.16 17.76 -26.03
CA TYR A 1011 33.72 18.03 -27.39
C TYR A 1011 34.93 18.33 -28.28
N VAL A 1012 35.08 17.58 -29.37
CA VAL A 1012 36.15 17.74 -30.35
C VAL A 1012 35.57 18.37 -31.62
N PHE A 1013 36.05 19.56 -31.96
CA PHE A 1013 35.63 20.33 -33.14
C PHE A 1013 36.54 20.01 -34.32
N PRO A 1014 36.01 19.59 -35.49
CA PRO A 1014 36.84 19.32 -36.68
C PRO A 1014 37.67 20.53 -37.15
N ASP A 1015 37.13 21.74 -36.96
CA ASP A 1015 37.70 23.00 -37.46
C ASP A 1015 38.98 23.45 -36.73
N ASP A 1016 39.23 22.97 -35.51
CA ASP A 1016 40.39 23.43 -34.72
C ASP A 1016 41.72 22.82 -35.20
N GLY A 1017 41.64 21.92 -36.19
CA GLY A 1017 42.77 21.20 -36.76
C GLY A 1017 43.33 20.16 -35.80
N THR A 1018 43.71 18.99 -36.32
CA THR A 1018 44.53 18.06 -35.55
C THR A 1018 45.93 18.63 -35.40
N THR A 1019 46.14 19.48 -34.40
CA THR A 1019 47.46 19.87 -33.89
C THR A 1019 48.11 18.66 -33.23
N ASN A 1020 48.56 17.73 -34.09
CA ASN A 1020 49.22 16.50 -33.69
C ASN A 1020 50.57 16.84 -33.02
N LYS A 1021 50.55 17.07 -31.70
CA LYS A 1021 51.75 17.12 -30.86
C LYS A 1021 52.64 15.88 -31.08
N ILE A 1022 52.03 14.75 -31.45
CA ILE A 1022 52.70 13.51 -31.85
C ILE A 1022 53.57 13.72 -33.11
N LEU A 1023 53.08 14.44 -34.13
CA LEU A 1023 53.79 14.66 -35.39
C LEU A 1023 54.90 15.72 -35.25
N GLN A 1024 54.68 16.76 -34.43
CA GLN A 1024 55.74 17.71 -34.06
C GLN A 1024 56.82 17.04 -33.19
N ASN A 1025 56.45 16.16 -32.26
CA ASN A 1025 57.42 15.40 -31.47
C ASN A 1025 58.16 14.35 -32.33
N ALA A 1026 57.50 13.71 -33.29
CA ALA A 1026 58.16 12.81 -34.24
C ALA A 1026 59.16 13.57 -35.15
N LEU A 1027 58.82 14.78 -35.60
CA LEU A 1027 59.74 15.65 -36.35
C LEU A 1027 60.94 16.10 -35.48
N LYS A 1028 60.70 16.50 -34.23
CA LYS A 1028 61.78 16.83 -33.29
C LYS A 1028 62.67 15.62 -32.98
N TRP A 1029 62.08 14.44 -32.77
CA TRP A 1029 62.82 13.19 -32.54
C TRP A 1029 63.67 12.79 -33.76
N LYS A 1030 63.12 12.94 -34.97
CA LYS A 1030 63.86 12.73 -36.23
C LYS A 1030 64.99 13.76 -36.41
N GLN A 1031 64.77 15.02 -36.03
CA GLN A 1031 65.82 16.05 -36.04
C GLN A 1031 66.91 15.81 -34.97
N THR A 1032 66.58 15.24 -33.80
CA THR A 1032 67.59 14.85 -32.81
C THR A 1032 68.39 13.61 -33.23
N GLN A 1033 67.77 12.67 -33.94
CA GLN A 1033 68.48 11.53 -34.55
C GLN A 1033 69.46 12.00 -35.65
N ILE A 1034 69.05 12.94 -36.51
CA ILE A 1034 69.89 13.49 -37.58
C ILE A 1034 71.03 14.38 -37.05
N LYS A 1035 70.98 14.83 -35.78
CA LYS A 1035 72.07 15.57 -35.12
C LYS A 1035 72.96 14.70 -34.22
N ALA A 1036 72.74 13.40 -34.20
CA ALA A 1036 73.47 12.44 -33.37
C ALA A 1036 74.25 11.38 -34.20
N ASN A 1037 74.30 11.56 -35.52
CA ASN A 1037 75.14 10.85 -36.49
C ASN A 1037 75.95 11.88 -37.28
#